data_AF-A0AAD7XPP7-F1
#
_entry.id   AF-A0AAD7XPP7-F1
#
_cell.length_a   1.000
_cell.length_b   1.000
_cell.length_c   1.000
_cell.angle_alpha   90.00
_cell.angle_beta   90.00
_cell.angle_gamma   90.00
#
_symmetry.space_group_name_H-M   'P 1'
#
loop_
_entity.id
_entity.type
_entity.pdbx_description
1 polymer ?
#
loop_
_entity_poly.entity_id
_entity_poly.type
_entity_poly.pdbx_seq_one_letter_code
_entity_poly.pdbx_strand_id
1 'polypeptide(L)'
;MADQPQAMRDSANLEAAAAPVTPAKSSSGILPSVPRKIFWLWIALGIILVAAVVGTVLGVVLSRTNSMKPVQLQDHPADSDDPTISIENIGDFHALSQFANLTAMKVIHDDPRFEPNNKSRIFVVGDVHGSLPELNALVEKLKYDYDRGDRLILAGDLVDKGPDSIGVIRRAKQLRAWCVRGNHDDKVVRLATYHRQGASFGGTGDANIPEGAVHDPLANDNHHIAIASNMTDDDYSYLASCPMILAVPAIESLFVHAGVHPNRPLDKQEPFFIMNMRSLTATGDPVKKSSEGEVPWSDVWNSVQGNNTSKDAAQSTATSPYRKVYYGHAASRGLELKNYTFGVDTGCVYGGKLTALEIKTGDLTQVPLYASPDTSAPHPVTYQVVINTPDRESEIVGVAVGQEVYGLAPDPTVPMLYTGIGPSSSTYRYVILDKNDNSIIHFEPFERPAIEHANSTFYETYGRPWNKLDLPELPQLYKFEPKDPAASPLYEDGTIITLHFNVDEEQTQSMHENKYDKKSAKVNGTMTYISYNNVQQFQNVELKVGGHSSRRWAKVPYKIKIPHKSAPEGLYRRWSFKLRSEATDPTMMREMLYNDLLKSTGILAARGVYARMYINNRPAGLFLLVDDSGSTSFIKETIHQGESNVTLGDLIQGDAGKGAYAANLGFIGDTAEAYDDKVYKVKKAKTAEQKEAAMQPLIEFMQFIDSYDPEDAPENEAMLLEQWKPYIDAKQFIRQMALEWIGGNWDAVQYSGNNYAMYHHPTTGQYITIPMDFDYTFGNGLEEDQRNLMTGEWPEFTAGRKTHSFLWERIKAIPQFVKMYQDTLRDINTHVSNPQTMFKRIDGLAYMLQRDVVWDRSLERFTEGLTRPWSAEDFLGSLEHGSGQQDEQIGLKEWISGKSESIMNMQDLSPSGPDGGLGVGFYPFKEEDLQRA
;
A
#
# COMPACT_ATOMS: atom_id res chain seq x y z
N MET A 1 25.34 37.00 50.53
CA MET A 1 24.05 37.55 50.99
C MET A 1 23.00 36.93 50.07
N ALA A 2 22.64 35.66 50.24
CA ALA A 2 21.88 35.08 51.36
C ALA A 2 20.50 35.72 51.52
N ASP A 3 19.47 34.90 51.24
CA ASP A 3 18.17 34.80 51.91
C ASP A 3 16.91 35.04 51.06
N GLN A 4 16.27 33.91 50.67
CA GLN A 4 14.83 33.69 50.88
C GLN A 4 14.53 33.74 52.42
N PRO A 5 13.28 33.86 52.97
CA PRO A 5 12.08 33.13 52.52
C PRO A 5 10.66 33.63 52.97
N GLN A 6 9.63 32.87 52.54
CA GLN A 6 8.46 32.35 53.28
C GLN A 6 7.35 33.25 53.91
N ALA A 7 6.12 32.93 53.44
CA ALA A 7 4.98 32.35 54.18
C ALA A 7 4.11 33.18 55.15
N MET A 8 2.78 33.05 54.97
CA MET A 8 1.75 32.72 55.98
C MET A 8 0.45 32.36 55.20
N ARG A 9 -0.16 31.16 55.32
CA ARG A 9 -1.06 30.67 56.41
C ARG A 9 -2.23 31.63 56.66
N ASP A 10 -3.51 31.29 56.76
CA ASP A 10 -4.29 30.07 57.00
C ASP A 10 -5.77 30.48 56.68
N SER A 11 -6.58 29.67 55.97
CA SER A 11 -7.61 28.75 56.52
C SER A 11 -9.07 29.23 56.40
N ALA A 12 -9.93 28.21 56.25
CA ALA A 12 -11.34 28.12 56.66
C ALA A 12 -12.46 28.50 55.67
N ASN A 13 -12.95 27.43 55.03
CA ASN A 13 -14.34 27.16 54.61
C ASN A 13 -15.41 27.67 55.61
N LEU A 14 -16.57 28.10 55.11
CA LEU A 14 -17.83 27.32 55.16
C LEU A 14 -19.07 28.18 54.80
N GLU A 15 -20.02 27.45 54.18
CA GLU A 15 -21.48 27.60 54.24
C GLU A 15 -22.25 28.37 53.16
N ALA A 16 -23.36 27.70 52.82
CA ALA A 16 -24.22 27.86 51.68
C ALA A 16 -25.58 28.44 52.07
N ALA A 17 -26.32 28.86 51.04
CA ALA A 17 -27.75 28.60 50.79
C ALA A 17 -28.67 29.84 50.64
N ALA A 18 -29.29 29.85 49.44
CA ALA A 18 -30.72 30.04 49.16
C ALA A 18 -31.35 31.47 49.00
N ALA A 19 -31.71 31.73 47.72
CA ALA A 19 -33.04 32.18 47.20
C ALA A 19 -33.45 33.68 47.32
N PRO A 20 -34.51 34.18 46.62
CA PRO A 20 -35.27 33.67 45.45
C PRO A 20 -35.67 34.72 44.34
N VAL A 21 -36.01 34.19 43.16
CA VAL A 21 -37.18 34.39 42.24
C VAL A 21 -38.01 35.73 42.21
N THR A 22 -37.95 36.41 41.04
CA THR A 22 -38.89 37.21 40.16
C THR A 22 -40.20 37.87 40.68
N PRO A 23 -40.74 39.00 40.10
CA PRO A 23 -41.58 38.95 38.87
C PRO A 23 -41.74 40.23 37.95
N ALA A 24 -41.96 39.95 36.65
CA ALA A 24 -42.92 40.44 35.62
C ALA A 24 -43.52 41.88 35.45
N LYS A 25 -43.51 42.31 34.15
CA LYS A 25 -44.62 42.82 33.26
C LYS A 25 -44.82 44.31 32.87
N SER A 26 -44.53 44.58 31.57
CA SER A 26 -45.35 45.09 30.43
C SER A 26 -45.95 46.52 30.29
N SER A 27 -45.71 47.09 29.08
CA SER A 27 -46.63 47.74 28.09
C SER A 27 -46.01 49.02 27.50
N SER A 28 -46.21 49.52 26.26
CA SER A 28 -46.68 49.06 24.93
C SER A 28 -46.57 50.27 23.99
N GLY A 29 -46.22 50.11 22.70
CA GLY A 29 -46.22 51.19 21.69
C GLY A 29 -46.21 50.63 20.26
N ILE A 30 -47.15 51.09 19.42
CA ILE A 30 -47.69 50.49 18.18
C ILE A 30 -46.86 50.78 16.90
N LEU A 31 -46.89 49.87 15.91
CA LEU A 31 -46.45 50.03 14.51
C LEU A 31 -47.65 49.96 13.53
N PRO A 32 -47.60 50.60 12.33
CA PRO A 32 -48.70 50.62 11.37
C PRO A 32 -48.71 49.43 10.39
N SER A 33 -49.92 49.10 9.91
CA SER A 33 -50.28 47.92 9.11
C SER A 33 -49.92 48.00 7.62
N VAL A 34 -49.32 46.93 7.07
CA VAL A 34 -49.10 46.73 5.62
C VAL A 34 -50.37 46.16 4.95
N PRO A 35 -50.75 46.59 3.73
CA PRO A 35 -51.97 46.14 3.06
C PRO A 35 -51.98 44.64 2.72
N ARG A 36 -53.08 43.96 3.06
CA ARG A 36 -53.34 42.51 2.89
C ARG A 36 -53.00 41.92 1.51
N LYS A 37 -52.99 42.71 0.42
CA LYS A 37 -52.68 42.21 -0.93
C LYS A 37 -51.18 41.96 -1.15
N ILE A 38 -50.30 42.67 -0.45
CA ILE A 38 -48.85 42.48 -0.53
C ILE A 38 -48.44 41.25 0.30
N PHE A 39 -49.09 41.03 1.45
CA PHE A 39 -48.86 39.88 2.31
C PHE A 39 -49.12 38.53 1.62
N TRP A 40 -50.20 38.42 0.83
CA TRP A 40 -50.49 37.20 0.06
C TRP A 40 -49.53 36.98 -1.12
N LEU A 41 -48.98 38.04 -1.70
CA LEU A 41 -47.97 37.95 -2.75
C LEU A 41 -46.63 37.44 -2.20
N TRP A 42 -46.24 37.88 -0.99
CA TRP A 42 -45.06 37.34 -0.29
C TRP A 42 -45.25 35.90 0.18
N ILE A 43 -46.46 35.51 0.59
CA ILE A 43 -46.76 34.10 0.92
C ILE A 43 -46.73 33.23 -0.35
N ALA A 44 -47.30 33.70 -1.47
CA ALA A 44 -47.27 32.94 -2.71
C ALA A 44 -45.85 32.79 -3.28
N LEU A 45 -45.05 33.87 -3.25
CA LEU A 45 -43.62 33.82 -3.62
C LEU A 45 -42.82 32.94 -2.65
N GLY A 46 -43.11 32.98 -1.35
CA GLY A 46 -42.50 32.11 -0.34
C GLY A 46 -42.86 30.64 -0.53
N ILE A 47 -44.11 30.31 -0.90
CA ILE A 47 -44.54 28.94 -1.18
C ILE A 47 -43.92 28.44 -2.48
N ILE A 48 -43.78 29.29 -3.51
CA ILE A 48 -43.10 28.91 -4.77
C ILE A 48 -41.60 28.72 -4.53
N LEU A 49 -40.95 29.57 -3.72
CA LEU A 49 -39.54 29.40 -3.36
C LEU A 49 -39.33 28.13 -2.51
N VAL A 50 -40.20 27.86 -1.54
CA VAL A 50 -40.13 26.66 -0.72
C VAL A 50 -40.45 25.42 -1.57
N ALA A 51 -41.40 25.46 -2.50
CA ALA A 51 -41.67 24.33 -3.39
C ALA A 51 -40.55 24.11 -4.41
N ALA A 52 -39.88 25.16 -4.88
CA ALA A 52 -38.70 25.06 -5.75
C ALA A 52 -37.51 24.49 -4.96
N VAL A 53 -37.23 25.01 -3.75
CA VAL A 53 -36.15 24.49 -2.90
C VAL A 53 -36.44 23.07 -2.43
N VAL A 54 -37.68 22.75 -2.04
CA VAL A 54 -38.09 21.39 -1.69
C VAL A 54 -38.08 20.48 -2.92
N GLY A 55 -38.43 20.97 -4.11
CA GLY A 55 -38.35 20.20 -5.36
C GLY A 55 -36.91 19.95 -5.83
N THR A 56 -36.00 20.91 -5.64
CA THR A 56 -34.58 20.75 -5.92
C THR A 56 -33.90 19.89 -4.86
N VAL A 57 -34.28 20.04 -3.59
CA VAL A 57 -33.78 19.18 -2.50
C VAL A 57 -34.34 17.76 -2.61
N LEU A 58 -35.63 17.57 -2.93
CA LEU A 58 -36.17 16.23 -3.23
C LEU A 58 -35.57 15.68 -4.52
N GLY A 59 -35.32 16.50 -5.54
CA GLY A 59 -34.70 16.07 -6.80
C GLY A 59 -33.26 15.61 -6.59
N VAL A 60 -32.48 16.34 -5.78
CA VAL A 60 -31.10 15.98 -5.41
C VAL A 60 -31.06 14.82 -4.42
N VAL A 61 -32.03 14.71 -3.51
CA VAL A 61 -32.15 13.56 -2.59
C VAL A 61 -32.61 12.31 -3.33
N LEU A 62 -33.60 12.40 -4.24
CA LEU A 62 -34.09 11.28 -5.04
C LEU A 62 -33.09 10.85 -6.13
N SER A 63 -32.30 11.77 -6.70
CA SER A 63 -31.22 11.41 -7.62
C SER A 63 -30.01 10.81 -6.90
N ARG A 64 -29.77 11.17 -5.63
CA ARG A 64 -28.72 10.55 -4.81
C ARG A 64 -29.13 9.23 -4.17
N THR A 65 -30.42 8.99 -3.89
CA THR A 65 -30.87 7.70 -3.33
C THR A 65 -31.03 6.61 -4.40
N ASN A 66 -31.21 6.95 -5.68
CA ASN A 66 -31.41 5.97 -6.76
C ASN A 66 -30.15 5.60 -7.57
N SER A 67 -28.95 5.91 -7.08
CA SER A 67 -27.69 5.58 -7.79
C SER A 67 -26.57 5.06 -6.89
N MET A 68 -26.90 4.42 -5.76
CA MET A 68 -25.92 3.74 -4.93
C MET A 68 -26.20 2.24 -4.94
N LYS A 69 -25.45 1.51 -5.78
CA LYS A 69 -25.37 0.05 -5.64
C LYS A 69 -24.52 -0.25 -4.40
N PRO A 70 -24.93 -1.18 -3.52
CA PRO A 70 -24.06 -1.66 -2.46
C PRO A 70 -22.74 -2.16 -3.08
N VAL A 71 -21.62 -1.85 -2.43
CA VAL A 71 -20.32 -2.43 -2.79
C VAL A 71 -20.50 -3.93 -2.72
N GLN A 72 -20.39 -4.63 -3.86
CA GLN A 72 -20.37 -6.08 -3.84
C GLN A 72 -19.08 -6.51 -3.15
N LEU A 73 -19.21 -7.04 -1.94
CA LEU A 73 -18.14 -7.78 -1.28
C LEU A 73 -17.75 -8.93 -2.20
N GLN A 74 -16.54 -8.87 -2.76
CA GLN A 74 -15.88 -10.06 -3.28
C GLN A 74 -15.49 -10.92 -2.08
N ASP A 75 -15.86 -12.21 -2.09
CA ASP A 75 -15.41 -13.17 -1.10
C ASP A 75 -13.86 -13.14 -1.04
N HIS A 76 -13.33 -12.72 0.11
CA HIS A 76 -11.89 -12.60 0.35
C HIS A 76 -11.32 -13.88 1.02
N PRO A 77 -10.02 -14.14 0.87
CA PRO A 77 -9.43 -15.49 0.92
C PRO A 77 -9.43 -16.21 2.28
N ALA A 78 -9.82 -15.55 3.37
CA ALA A 78 -9.93 -16.23 4.67
C ALA A 78 -11.00 -17.35 4.66
N ASP A 79 -11.99 -17.23 3.76
CA ASP A 79 -13.10 -18.17 3.65
C ASP A 79 -13.04 -19.08 2.41
N SER A 80 -12.15 -18.83 1.45
CA SER A 80 -12.11 -19.56 0.17
C SER A 80 -11.03 -20.64 0.06
N ASP A 81 -10.19 -20.84 1.08
CA ASP A 81 -9.06 -21.78 1.02
C ASP A 81 -9.41 -23.21 1.49
N ASP A 82 -10.63 -23.46 1.97
CA ASP A 82 -11.10 -24.81 2.34
C ASP A 82 -12.43 -25.15 1.64
N PRO A 83 -12.40 -25.84 0.48
CA PRO A 83 -13.60 -26.16 -0.30
C PRO A 83 -14.54 -27.16 0.38
N THR A 84 -14.26 -27.58 1.62
CA THR A 84 -15.08 -28.53 2.40
C THR A 84 -16.10 -27.87 3.33
N ILE A 85 -16.07 -26.55 3.50
CA ILE A 85 -16.91 -25.83 4.47
C ILE A 85 -18.08 -25.15 3.76
N SER A 86 -19.32 -25.54 4.07
CA SER A 86 -20.52 -24.83 3.63
C SER A 86 -20.90 -23.69 4.58
N ILE A 87 -21.18 -22.52 4.01
CA ILE A 87 -21.44 -21.27 4.72
C ILE A 87 -22.77 -20.68 4.22
N GLU A 88 -23.69 -20.36 5.14
CA GLU A 88 -24.93 -19.64 4.85
C GLU A 88 -24.93 -18.25 5.52
N ASN A 89 -25.23 -17.21 4.74
CA ASN A 89 -25.44 -15.83 5.22
C ASN A 89 -26.93 -15.53 5.31
N ILE A 90 -27.44 -15.17 6.50
CA ILE A 90 -28.89 -14.94 6.73
C ILE A 90 -29.16 -13.50 7.17
N GLY A 91 -29.85 -12.72 6.31
CA GLY A 91 -30.60 -11.50 6.65
C GLY A 91 -29.98 -10.15 6.26
N ASP A 92 -30.81 -9.24 5.71
CA ASP A 92 -30.55 -7.79 5.62
C ASP A 92 -31.15 -7.10 6.86
N PHE A 93 -30.33 -6.58 7.77
CA PHE A 93 -30.81 -5.78 8.90
C PHE A 93 -31.01 -4.32 8.47
N HIS A 94 -32.20 -3.77 8.67
CA HIS A 94 -32.41 -2.34 8.63
C HIS A 94 -31.85 -1.68 9.90
N ALA A 95 -31.10 -0.59 9.69
CA ALA A 95 -30.67 0.43 10.65
C ALA A 95 -29.49 0.08 11.59
N LEU A 96 -28.28 0.38 11.13
CA LEU A 96 -27.16 0.80 11.99
C LEU A 96 -26.28 1.87 11.34
N SER A 97 -26.03 1.79 10.04
CA SER A 97 -25.34 2.79 9.24
C SER A 97 -25.34 2.32 7.80
N GLN A 98 -25.45 3.22 6.84
CA GLN A 98 -25.19 2.86 5.43
C GLN A 98 -23.72 2.47 5.18
N PHE A 99 -22.83 2.74 6.13
CA PHE A 99 -21.40 2.48 6.04
C PHE A 99 -20.95 1.24 6.83
N ALA A 100 -21.84 0.56 7.57
CA ALA A 100 -21.42 -0.50 8.50
C ALA A 100 -20.96 -1.80 7.82
N ASN A 101 -21.38 -2.05 6.58
CA ASN A 101 -21.00 -3.24 5.80
C ASN A 101 -21.08 -4.56 6.63
N LEU A 102 -22.27 -4.84 7.16
CA LEU A 102 -22.48 -5.90 8.16
C LEU A 102 -22.85 -7.24 7.52
N THR A 103 -22.18 -8.30 7.98
CA THR A 103 -22.67 -9.67 7.84
C THR A 103 -23.46 -10.05 9.10
N ALA A 104 -24.78 -10.17 8.96
CA ALA A 104 -25.74 -10.45 10.03
C ALA A 104 -25.43 -11.72 10.83
N MET A 105 -25.41 -12.86 10.14
CA MET A 105 -25.13 -14.16 10.74
C MET A 105 -24.46 -15.04 9.71
N LYS A 106 -23.45 -15.78 10.16
CA LYS A 106 -22.73 -16.79 9.39
C LYS A 106 -22.90 -18.14 10.06
N VAL A 107 -23.43 -19.13 9.35
CA VAL A 107 -23.62 -20.50 9.86
C VAL A 107 -22.58 -21.44 9.27
N ILE A 108 -21.91 -22.22 10.12
CA ILE A 108 -20.90 -23.22 9.72
C ILE A 108 -21.48 -24.61 9.88
N HIS A 109 -21.78 -25.30 8.77
CA HIS A 109 -22.39 -26.63 8.82
C HIS A 109 -21.36 -27.78 8.81
N ASP A 110 -20.34 -27.70 7.94
CA ASP A 110 -19.54 -28.87 7.55
C ASP A 110 -18.04 -28.77 7.90
N ASP A 111 -17.64 -28.02 8.93
CA ASP A 111 -16.23 -28.00 9.35
C ASP A 111 -15.90 -29.22 10.23
N PRO A 112 -15.07 -30.17 9.76
CA PRO A 112 -14.82 -31.44 10.44
C PRO A 112 -14.15 -31.27 11.81
N ARG A 113 -13.57 -30.10 12.11
CA ARG A 113 -12.95 -29.82 13.42
C ARG A 113 -13.97 -29.82 14.55
N PHE A 114 -15.23 -29.52 14.26
CA PHE A 114 -16.32 -29.50 15.23
C PHE A 114 -16.96 -30.87 15.48
N GLU A 115 -16.58 -31.90 14.71
CA GLU A 115 -17.08 -33.26 14.90
C GLU A 115 -16.65 -33.84 16.27
N PRO A 116 -17.55 -34.57 16.98
CA PRO A 116 -17.28 -35.06 18.34
C PRO A 116 -16.02 -35.93 18.48
N ASN A 117 -15.67 -36.68 17.44
CA ASN A 117 -14.53 -37.61 17.45
C ASN A 117 -13.24 -36.99 16.89
N ASN A 118 -13.28 -35.73 16.42
CA ASN A 118 -12.11 -35.07 15.87
C ASN A 118 -11.21 -34.51 16.99
N LYS A 119 -9.90 -34.78 16.92
CA LYS A 119 -8.89 -34.34 17.89
C LYS A 119 -8.47 -32.86 17.76
N SER A 120 -9.03 -32.15 16.78
CA SER A 120 -8.78 -30.72 16.55
C SER A 120 -9.18 -29.88 17.77
N ARG A 121 -8.36 -28.88 18.10
CA ARG A 121 -8.60 -27.95 19.22
C ARG A 121 -9.20 -26.66 18.69
N ILE A 122 -10.20 -26.13 19.40
CA ILE A 122 -10.87 -24.90 18.99
C ILE A 122 -10.83 -23.93 20.16
N PHE A 123 -10.25 -22.77 19.92
CA PHE A 123 -9.98 -21.76 20.93
C PHE A 123 -10.82 -20.50 20.67
N VAL A 124 -11.47 -20.00 21.72
CA VAL A 124 -12.12 -18.68 21.71
C VAL A 124 -11.27 -17.70 22.48
N VAL A 125 -10.90 -16.60 21.87
CA VAL A 125 -10.08 -15.53 22.47
C VAL A 125 -10.93 -14.29 22.71
N GLY A 126 -10.79 -13.68 23.88
CA GLY A 126 -11.46 -12.42 24.22
C GLY A 126 -10.89 -11.20 23.50
N ASP A 127 -11.36 -10.02 23.92
CA ASP A 127 -11.07 -8.72 23.32
C ASP A 127 -9.55 -8.41 23.29
N VAL A 128 -9.01 -8.21 22.09
CA VAL A 128 -7.56 -8.05 21.88
C VAL A 128 -7.15 -6.58 21.95
N HIS A 129 -7.95 -5.67 21.40
CA HIS A 129 -7.74 -4.22 21.47
C HIS A 129 -6.30 -3.79 21.16
N GLY A 130 -5.77 -4.12 19.98
CA GLY A 130 -4.41 -3.71 19.57
C GLY A 130 -3.26 -4.28 20.41
N SER A 131 -3.52 -5.26 21.29
CA SER A 131 -2.51 -5.93 22.15
C SER A 131 -1.79 -7.04 21.38
N LEU A 132 -1.05 -6.68 20.33
CA LEU A 132 -0.35 -7.64 19.45
C LEU A 132 0.64 -8.54 20.20
N PRO A 133 1.50 -8.03 21.11
CA PRO A 133 2.42 -8.89 21.86
C PRO A 133 1.71 -9.99 22.64
N GLU A 134 0.59 -9.67 23.28
CA GLU A 134 -0.23 -10.59 24.05
C GLU A 134 -0.88 -11.64 23.15
N LEU A 135 -1.39 -11.23 21.98
CA LEU A 135 -1.93 -12.18 21.00
C LEU A 135 -0.86 -13.17 20.55
N ASN A 136 0.35 -12.68 20.24
CA ASN A 136 1.47 -13.53 19.83
C ASN A 136 1.89 -14.50 20.94
N ALA A 137 2.04 -14.00 22.16
CA ALA A 137 2.40 -14.82 23.32
C ALA A 137 1.32 -15.85 23.67
N LEU A 138 0.04 -15.50 23.51
CA LEU A 138 -1.07 -16.43 23.72
C LEU A 138 -1.03 -17.56 22.69
N VAL A 139 -0.86 -17.23 21.41
CA VAL A 139 -0.74 -18.19 20.30
C VAL A 139 0.47 -19.12 20.51
N GLU A 140 1.61 -18.57 20.93
CA GLU A 140 2.81 -19.35 21.24
C GLU A 140 2.57 -20.30 22.43
N LYS A 141 1.96 -19.80 23.51
CA LYS A 141 1.65 -20.59 24.71
C LYS A 141 0.66 -21.72 24.41
N LEU A 142 -0.31 -21.48 23.54
CA LEU A 142 -1.24 -22.49 23.02
C LEU A 142 -0.56 -23.52 22.11
N LYS A 143 0.64 -23.20 21.59
CA LYS A 143 1.29 -23.89 20.48
C LYS A 143 0.32 -24.06 19.32
N TYR A 144 -0.41 -22.99 19.01
CA TYR A 144 -1.46 -23.00 17.98
C TYR A 144 -0.87 -23.32 16.62
N ASP A 145 -1.51 -24.22 15.89
CA ASP A 145 -1.09 -24.69 14.58
C ASP A 145 -2.31 -25.03 13.73
N TYR A 146 -2.62 -24.17 12.76
CA TYR A 146 -3.76 -24.33 11.88
C TYR A 146 -3.66 -25.60 11.03
N ASP A 147 -2.47 -25.91 10.50
CA ASP A 147 -2.27 -27.01 9.56
C ASP A 147 -2.36 -28.38 10.29
N ARG A 148 -2.16 -28.39 11.61
CA ARG A 148 -2.45 -29.53 12.48
C ARG A 148 -3.95 -29.68 12.85
N GLY A 149 -4.79 -28.74 12.41
CA GLY A 149 -6.24 -28.76 12.60
C GLY A 149 -6.75 -27.86 13.72
N ASP A 150 -5.92 -27.02 14.35
CA ASP A 150 -6.41 -26.07 15.35
C ASP A 150 -7.26 -24.96 14.69
N ARG A 151 -8.21 -24.38 15.44
CA ARG A 151 -9.00 -23.22 15.02
C ARG A 151 -9.01 -22.14 16.09
N LEU A 152 -8.80 -20.90 15.68
CA LEU A 152 -8.92 -19.71 16.53
C LEU A 152 -10.18 -18.91 16.15
N ILE A 153 -10.95 -18.51 17.16
CA ILE A 153 -12.13 -17.63 17.02
C ILE A 153 -11.95 -16.43 17.96
N LEU A 154 -11.90 -15.22 17.41
CA LEU A 154 -11.76 -13.96 18.14
C LEU A 154 -13.16 -13.39 18.45
N ALA A 155 -13.40 -13.02 19.70
CA ALA A 155 -14.70 -12.54 20.18
C ALA A 155 -15.04 -11.08 19.79
N GLY A 156 -14.33 -10.50 18.83
CA GLY A 156 -14.45 -9.10 18.42
C GLY A 156 -13.54 -8.16 19.22
N ASP A 157 -13.62 -6.87 18.91
CA ASP A 157 -12.79 -5.81 19.48
C ASP A 157 -11.29 -6.12 19.30
N LEU A 158 -10.92 -6.34 18.04
CA LEU A 158 -9.53 -6.56 17.63
C LEU A 158 -8.74 -5.24 17.70
N VAL A 159 -9.40 -4.13 17.40
CA VAL A 159 -8.81 -2.79 17.25
C VAL A 159 -9.13 -1.86 18.42
N ASP A 160 -8.50 -0.70 18.41
CA ASP A 160 -8.63 0.40 19.37
C ASP A 160 -8.04 0.09 20.76
N LYS A 161 -7.84 1.15 21.56
CA LYS A 161 -7.28 1.22 22.92
C LYS A 161 -5.80 0.82 23.05
N GLY A 162 -5.38 -0.32 22.51
CA GLY A 162 -3.99 -0.76 22.56
C GLY A 162 -3.14 -0.25 21.40
N PRO A 163 -1.83 -0.47 21.46
CA PRO A 163 -0.84 0.26 20.65
C PRO A 163 -0.77 -0.18 19.18
N ASP A 164 -1.18 -1.41 18.83
CA ASP A 164 -1.00 -1.94 17.47
C ASP A 164 -2.24 -2.65 16.91
N SER A 165 -3.26 -1.85 16.57
CA SER A 165 -4.51 -2.35 15.98
C SER A 165 -4.33 -2.99 14.59
N ILE A 166 -3.51 -2.39 13.73
CA ILE A 166 -3.27 -2.90 12.37
C ILE A 166 -2.46 -4.20 12.40
N GLY A 167 -1.46 -4.29 13.27
CA GLY A 167 -0.69 -5.51 13.50
C GLY A 167 -1.55 -6.67 13.99
N VAL A 168 -2.51 -6.42 14.90
CA VAL A 168 -3.49 -7.42 15.34
C VAL A 168 -4.33 -7.95 14.17
N ILE A 169 -4.88 -7.08 13.31
CA ILE A 169 -5.65 -7.50 12.12
C ILE A 169 -4.81 -8.41 11.21
N ARG A 170 -3.59 -7.97 10.88
CA ARG A 170 -2.68 -8.72 10.02
C ARG A 170 -2.28 -10.05 10.64
N ARG A 171 -2.07 -10.08 11.95
CA ARG A 171 -1.77 -11.31 12.68
C ARG A 171 -2.94 -12.28 12.69
N ALA A 172 -4.17 -11.80 12.91
CA ALA A 172 -5.38 -12.62 12.85
C ALA A 172 -5.57 -13.28 11.48
N LYS A 173 -5.29 -12.54 10.39
CA LYS A 173 -5.25 -13.06 9.02
C LYS A 173 -4.21 -14.16 8.85
N GLN A 174 -2.97 -13.94 9.29
CA GLN A 174 -1.90 -14.95 9.23
C GLN A 174 -2.27 -16.23 9.98
N LEU A 175 -2.98 -16.12 11.10
CA LEU A 175 -3.43 -17.24 11.91
C LEU A 175 -4.65 -17.98 11.32
N ARG A 176 -5.20 -17.48 10.20
CA ARG A 176 -6.49 -17.93 9.64
C ARG A 176 -7.60 -17.95 10.69
N ALA A 177 -7.57 -16.95 11.58
CA ALA A 177 -8.52 -16.84 12.68
C ALA A 177 -9.88 -16.37 12.16
N TRP A 178 -10.94 -17.01 12.66
CA TRP A 178 -12.29 -16.45 12.55
C TRP A 178 -12.48 -15.36 13.60
N CYS A 179 -13.42 -14.47 13.35
CA CYS A 179 -13.76 -13.36 14.23
C CYS A 179 -15.27 -13.13 14.22
N VAL A 180 -15.77 -12.45 15.24
CA VAL A 180 -17.07 -11.77 15.20
C VAL A 180 -16.86 -10.25 15.27
N ARG A 181 -17.80 -9.47 14.74
CA ARG A 181 -17.75 -8.01 14.72
C ARG A 181 -17.88 -7.45 16.14
N GLY A 182 -16.83 -6.78 16.65
CA GLY A 182 -16.90 -5.99 17.88
C GLY A 182 -17.44 -4.58 17.68
N ASN A 183 -17.80 -3.90 18.78
CA ASN A 183 -18.32 -2.53 18.68
C ASN A 183 -17.23 -1.53 18.31
N HIS A 184 -15.97 -1.76 18.65
CA HIS A 184 -14.86 -0.91 18.20
C HIS A 184 -14.49 -1.21 16.75
N ASP A 185 -14.58 -2.48 16.34
CA ASP A 185 -14.37 -2.89 14.94
C ASP A 185 -15.42 -2.26 14.00
N ASP A 186 -16.69 -2.19 14.43
CA ASP A 186 -17.79 -1.57 13.66
C ASP A 186 -17.54 -0.09 13.39
N LYS A 187 -17.07 0.65 14.40
CA LYS A 187 -16.73 2.07 14.23
C LYS A 187 -15.65 2.28 13.18
N VAL A 188 -14.57 1.47 13.25
CA VAL A 188 -13.48 1.55 12.28
C VAL A 188 -13.98 1.20 10.88
N VAL A 189 -14.79 0.15 10.72
CA VAL A 189 -15.35 -0.23 9.41
C VAL A 189 -16.24 0.87 8.84
N ARG A 190 -17.12 1.48 9.64
CA ARG A 190 -17.96 2.61 9.19
C ARG A 190 -17.14 3.80 8.70
N LEU A 191 -16.12 4.19 9.47
CA LEU A 191 -15.19 5.26 9.10
C LEU A 191 -14.40 4.89 7.84
N ALA A 192 -13.89 3.67 7.77
CA ALA A 192 -13.10 3.16 6.67
C ALA A 192 -13.92 3.05 5.37
N THR A 193 -15.19 2.64 5.45
CA THR A 193 -16.13 2.63 4.32
C THR A 193 -16.44 4.04 3.85
N TYR A 194 -16.68 4.97 4.79
CA TYR A 194 -16.89 6.37 4.45
C TYR A 194 -15.68 6.99 3.72
N HIS A 195 -14.48 6.75 4.23
CA HIS A 195 -13.23 7.20 3.59
C HIS A 195 -13.05 6.63 2.19
N ARG A 196 -13.29 5.32 2.03
CA ARG A 196 -13.18 4.61 0.74
C ARG A 196 -14.18 5.09 -0.32
N GLN A 197 -15.25 5.76 0.09
CA GLN A 197 -16.19 6.42 -0.82
C GLN A 197 -15.72 7.83 -1.26
N GLY A 198 -14.44 8.18 -0.99
CA GLY A 198 -13.82 9.43 -1.43
C GLY A 198 -14.11 10.63 -0.52
N ALA A 199 -14.65 10.40 0.68
CA ALA A 199 -14.97 11.46 1.62
C ALA A 199 -13.81 11.71 2.61
N SER A 200 -13.50 12.99 2.86
CA SER A 200 -12.49 13.40 3.83
C SER A 200 -13.07 13.46 5.24
N PHE A 201 -12.33 12.96 6.24
CA PHE A 201 -12.59 13.23 7.65
C PHE A 201 -12.18 14.69 7.91
N GLY A 202 -13.15 15.60 8.11
CA GLY A 202 -12.85 17.01 8.39
C GLY A 202 -11.80 17.12 9.51
N GLY A 203 -10.74 17.90 9.29
CA GLY A 203 -9.48 17.92 10.07
C GLY A 203 -9.56 18.44 11.51
N THR A 204 -10.66 18.22 12.21
CA THR A 204 -10.86 18.46 13.64
C THR A 204 -11.69 17.30 14.16
N GLY A 205 -11.36 16.72 15.32
CA GLY A 205 -11.88 15.46 15.90
C GLY A 205 -13.40 15.18 15.97
N ASP A 206 -14.24 15.97 15.29
CA ASP A 206 -15.65 15.74 15.05
C ASP A 206 -15.92 15.53 13.54
N ALA A 207 -15.47 14.40 12.98
CA ALA A 207 -15.91 13.97 11.64
C ALA A 207 -17.38 13.53 11.71
N ASN A 208 -18.32 14.46 11.50
CA ASN A 208 -19.74 14.15 11.36
C ASN A 208 -20.00 13.46 10.01
N ILE A 209 -19.87 12.13 9.98
CA ILE A 209 -20.28 11.35 8.82
C ILE A 209 -21.83 11.30 8.77
N PRO A 210 -22.45 11.33 7.57
CA PRO A 210 -23.90 11.47 7.41
C PRO A 210 -24.63 10.15 7.72
N GLU A 211 -24.64 9.79 8.99
CA GLU A 211 -25.18 8.55 9.55
C GLU A 211 -26.72 8.54 9.59
N GLY A 212 -27.37 9.68 9.39
CA GLY A 212 -28.83 9.78 9.45
C GLY A 212 -29.37 9.52 10.87
N ALA A 213 -30.52 8.86 10.98
CA ALA A 213 -31.23 8.60 12.24
C ALA A 213 -30.79 7.27 12.90
N VAL A 214 -29.48 7.03 12.93
CA VAL A 214 -28.90 5.83 13.55
C VAL A 214 -28.95 5.92 15.08
N HIS A 215 -29.25 4.80 15.73
CA HIS A 215 -29.38 4.70 17.20
C HIS A 215 -28.08 5.04 17.95
N ASP A 216 -26.91 4.71 17.37
CA ASP A 216 -25.58 5.01 17.90
C ASP A 216 -24.81 5.92 16.94
N PRO A 217 -24.99 7.25 17.03
CA PRO A 217 -24.16 8.18 16.28
C PRO A 217 -22.70 8.03 16.73
N LEU A 218 -21.77 7.95 15.78
CA LEU A 218 -20.35 7.78 16.08
C LEU A 218 -19.84 8.96 16.92
N ALA A 219 -19.65 8.74 18.22
CA ALA A 219 -18.75 9.56 19.01
C ALA A 219 -17.32 9.12 18.66
N ASN A 220 -16.63 9.92 17.85
CA ASN A 220 -15.31 9.61 17.32
C ASN A 220 -14.22 9.95 18.35
N ASP A 221 -13.28 9.02 18.51
CA ASP A 221 -11.96 9.32 19.06
C ASP A 221 -10.98 9.38 17.88
N ASN A 222 -9.93 10.21 17.98
CA ASN A 222 -8.88 10.36 16.97
C ASN A 222 -8.25 9.00 16.62
N HIS A 223 -8.28 8.04 17.55
CA HIS A 223 -7.71 6.71 17.35
C HIS A 223 -8.46 5.88 16.31
N HIS A 224 -9.81 5.84 16.32
CA HIS A 224 -10.58 5.10 15.31
C HIS A 224 -10.36 5.64 13.90
N ILE A 225 -10.25 6.96 13.76
CA ILE A 225 -9.98 7.62 12.48
C ILE A 225 -8.58 7.27 11.99
N ALA A 226 -7.57 7.31 12.86
CA ALA A 226 -6.21 6.93 12.51
C ALA A 226 -6.15 5.46 12.04
N ILE A 227 -6.81 4.55 12.74
CA ILE A 227 -6.89 3.14 12.32
C ILE A 227 -7.56 3.04 10.95
N ALA A 228 -8.76 3.61 10.78
CA ALA A 228 -9.53 3.55 9.54
C ALA A 228 -8.77 4.13 8.33
N SER A 229 -8.00 5.20 8.54
CA SER A 229 -7.20 5.87 7.51
C SER A 229 -5.98 5.05 7.08
N ASN A 230 -5.42 4.26 8.00
CA ASN A 230 -4.19 3.49 7.78
C ASN A 230 -4.43 2.02 7.39
N MET A 231 -5.69 1.57 7.30
CA MET A 231 -6.02 0.21 6.84
C MET A 231 -5.84 0.07 5.33
N THR A 232 -5.10 -0.98 4.92
CA THR A 232 -5.15 -1.45 3.53
C THR A 232 -6.53 -2.02 3.20
N ASP A 233 -6.86 -2.19 1.91
CA ASP A 233 -8.12 -2.85 1.52
C ASP A 233 -8.22 -4.29 2.02
N ASP A 234 -7.10 -5.02 2.07
CA ASP A 234 -7.10 -6.37 2.64
C ASP A 234 -7.32 -6.36 4.16
N ASP A 235 -6.85 -5.32 4.87
CA ASP A 235 -7.09 -5.17 6.32
C ASP A 235 -8.57 -4.81 6.56
N TYR A 236 -9.11 -3.90 5.74
CA TYR A 236 -10.52 -3.53 5.74
C TYR A 236 -11.42 -4.73 5.44
N SER A 237 -11.17 -5.47 4.35
CA SER A 237 -11.97 -6.60 3.92
C SER A 237 -12.01 -7.72 4.98
N TYR A 238 -10.90 -8.03 5.63
CA TYR A 238 -10.88 -9.01 6.72
C TYR A 238 -11.72 -8.53 7.90
N LEU A 239 -11.53 -7.29 8.34
CA LEU A 239 -12.31 -6.78 9.44
C LEU A 239 -13.78 -6.75 9.04
N ALA A 240 -14.14 -6.21 7.86
CA ALA A 240 -15.48 -6.14 7.28
C ALA A 240 -16.17 -7.51 7.13
N SER A 241 -15.42 -8.60 6.95
CA SER A 241 -16.00 -9.95 6.83
C SER A 241 -16.40 -10.59 8.15
N CYS A 242 -15.93 -10.09 9.31
CA CYS A 242 -16.34 -10.60 10.62
C CYS A 242 -17.88 -10.47 10.80
N PRO A 243 -18.63 -11.59 10.95
CA PRO A 243 -20.07 -11.55 11.16
C PRO A 243 -20.44 -11.07 12.57
N MET A 244 -21.65 -10.56 12.76
CA MET A 244 -22.14 -10.24 14.11
C MET A 244 -22.39 -11.51 14.95
N ILE A 245 -22.93 -12.55 14.29
CA ILE A 245 -23.21 -13.84 14.90
C ILE A 245 -22.53 -14.91 14.06
N LEU A 246 -21.62 -15.68 14.67
CA LEU A 246 -21.10 -16.91 14.08
C LEU A 246 -21.79 -18.10 14.77
N ALA A 247 -22.49 -18.92 14.00
CA ALA A 247 -23.28 -20.03 14.50
C ALA A 247 -22.70 -21.36 14.06
N VAL A 248 -22.54 -22.30 15.00
CA VAL A 248 -21.99 -23.63 14.73
C VAL A 248 -22.94 -24.70 15.30
N PRO A 249 -23.86 -25.22 14.46
CA PRO A 249 -24.87 -26.20 14.89
C PRO A 249 -24.27 -27.48 15.46
N ALA A 250 -23.14 -27.95 14.91
CA ALA A 250 -22.48 -29.20 15.31
C ALA A 250 -22.14 -29.26 16.82
N ILE A 251 -21.97 -28.09 17.46
CA ILE A 251 -21.69 -27.96 18.89
C ILE A 251 -22.75 -27.14 19.63
N GLU A 252 -23.92 -26.92 19.01
CA GLU A 252 -25.05 -26.12 19.55
C GLU A 252 -24.61 -24.74 20.08
N SER A 253 -23.66 -24.08 19.39
CA SER A 253 -22.98 -22.89 19.91
C SER A 253 -23.10 -21.65 19.02
N LEU A 254 -23.18 -20.48 19.67
CA LEU A 254 -23.06 -19.15 19.08
C LEU A 254 -21.79 -18.47 19.58
N PHE A 255 -21.15 -17.72 18.69
CA PHE A 255 -20.11 -16.77 19.03
C PHE A 255 -20.65 -15.38 18.67
N VAL A 256 -20.60 -14.46 19.62
CA VAL A 256 -21.07 -13.08 19.49
C VAL A 256 -20.14 -12.17 20.27
N HIS A 257 -20.11 -10.88 19.96
CA HIS A 257 -19.24 -9.98 20.70
C HIS A 257 -19.74 -9.70 22.12
N ALA A 258 -20.97 -9.21 22.29
CA ALA A 258 -21.49 -8.83 23.62
C ALA A 258 -22.54 -9.79 24.18
N GLY A 259 -23.57 -10.14 23.40
CA GLY A 259 -24.64 -11.01 23.87
C GLY A 259 -25.78 -11.23 22.90
N VAL A 260 -26.69 -12.13 23.24
CA VAL A 260 -27.89 -12.44 22.46
C VAL A 260 -29.12 -12.28 23.35
N HIS A 261 -30.15 -11.62 22.84
CA HIS A 261 -31.41 -11.50 23.57
C HIS A 261 -32.13 -12.85 23.59
N PRO A 262 -32.44 -13.42 24.78
CA PRO A 262 -32.87 -14.82 24.92
C PRO A 262 -34.25 -15.13 24.31
N ASN A 263 -35.13 -14.13 24.23
CA ASN A 263 -36.51 -14.30 23.72
C ASN A 263 -36.72 -13.71 22.32
N ARG A 264 -35.65 -13.43 21.56
CA ARG A 264 -35.74 -12.91 20.19
C ARG A 264 -35.12 -13.91 19.21
N PRO A 265 -35.75 -14.19 18.06
CA PRO A 265 -35.13 -14.98 16.99
C PRO A 265 -33.77 -14.40 16.57
N LEU A 266 -32.82 -15.25 16.16
CA LEU A 266 -31.45 -14.82 15.82
C LEU A 266 -31.41 -13.84 14.64
N ASP A 267 -32.29 -14.01 13.66
CA ASP A 267 -32.48 -13.13 12.50
C ASP A 267 -33.26 -11.84 12.84
N LYS A 268 -33.69 -11.69 14.10
CA LYS A 268 -34.40 -10.51 14.65
C LYS A 268 -33.66 -9.87 15.82
N GLN A 269 -32.40 -10.25 16.04
CA GLN A 269 -31.55 -9.58 17.00
C GLN A 269 -31.22 -8.18 16.49
N GLU A 270 -31.10 -7.23 17.40
CA GLU A 270 -30.72 -5.86 17.04
C GLU A 270 -29.19 -5.73 16.99
N PRO A 271 -28.59 -5.33 15.84
CA PRO A 271 -27.14 -5.29 15.68
C PRO A 271 -26.39 -4.51 16.74
N PHE A 272 -26.92 -3.34 17.12
CA PHE A 272 -26.34 -2.53 18.18
C PHE A 272 -26.17 -3.34 19.47
N PHE A 273 -27.20 -4.08 19.89
CA PHE A 273 -27.19 -4.82 21.14
C PHE A 273 -26.38 -6.11 21.09
N ILE A 274 -26.28 -6.77 19.93
CA ILE A 274 -25.33 -7.90 19.75
C ILE A 274 -23.89 -7.50 20.07
N MET A 275 -23.54 -6.24 19.79
CA MET A 275 -22.20 -5.69 20.03
C MET A 275 -22.08 -4.87 21.32
N ASN A 276 -23.18 -4.44 21.95
CA ASN A 276 -23.09 -3.49 23.07
C ASN A 276 -23.79 -3.93 24.36
N MET A 277 -24.67 -4.93 24.35
CA MET A 277 -25.50 -5.23 25.52
C MET A 277 -24.70 -5.78 26.71
N ARG A 278 -25.14 -5.46 27.93
CA ARG A 278 -24.59 -6.01 29.18
C ARG A 278 -25.66 -6.63 30.06
N SER A 279 -26.85 -6.01 30.11
CA SER A 279 -27.97 -6.44 30.96
C SER A 279 -29.29 -6.34 30.22
N LEU A 280 -30.36 -6.84 30.84
CA LEU A 280 -31.76 -6.66 30.48
C LEU A 280 -32.50 -5.93 31.61
N THR A 281 -33.45 -5.07 31.26
CA THR A 281 -34.37 -4.44 32.23
C THR A 281 -35.37 -5.46 32.79
N ALA A 282 -36.16 -5.06 33.80
CA ALA A 282 -37.25 -5.88 34.32
C ALA A 282 -38.34 -6.22 33.27
N THR A 283 -38.49 -5.39 32.23
CA THR A 283 -39.39 -5.64 31.08
C THR A 283 -38.76 -6.53 30.01
N GLY A 284 -37.47 -6.86 30.14
CA GLY A 284 -36.71 -7.69 29.21
C GLY A 284 -35.96 -6.91 28.14
N ASP A 285 -35.95 -5.58 28.16
CA ASP A 285 -35.30 -4.77 27.12
C ASP A 285 -33.78 -4.73 27.30
N PRO A 286 -32.99 -4.82 26.22
CA PRO A 286 -31.53 -4.85 26.31
C PRO A 286 -30.95 -3.47 26.62
N VAL A 287 -29.89 -3.45 27.43
CA VAL A 287 -29.21 -2.21 27.84
C VAL A 287 -27.68 -2.33 27.79
N LYS A 288 -27.01 -1.24 27.39
CA LYS A 288 -25.54 -1.15 27.21
C LYS A 288 -24.77 -0.99 28.53
N LYS A 289 -25.40 -0.47 29.58
CA LYS A 289 -24.80 -0.26 30.91
C LYS A 289 -25.72 -0.88 31.96
N SER A 290 -25.13 -1.51 32.97
CA SER A 290 -25.88 -2.07 34.10
C SER A 290 -26.23 -0.97 35.10
N SER A 291 -27.51 -0.85 35.47
CA SER A 291 -28.03 0.02 36.54
C SER A 291 -28.76 -0.79 37.63
N GLU A 292 -29.11 -0.16 38.76
CA GLU A 292 -29.76 -0.83 39.89
C GLU A 292 -31.15 -1.36 39.47
N GLY A 293 -31.34 -2.69 39.56
CA GLY A 293 -32.58 -3.38 39.16
C GLY A 293 -32.53 -4.11 37.81
N GLU A 294 -31.44 -4.01 37.06
CA GLU A 294 -31.24 -4.76 35.80
C GLU A 294 -30.50 -6.08 36.02
N VAL A 295 -30.80 -7.10 35.21
CA VAL A 295 -30.23 -8.44 35.33
C VAL A 295 -29.24 -8.70 34.17
N PRO A 296 -28.04 -9.25 34.40
CA PRO A 296 -27.15 -9.64 33.32
C PRO A 296 -27.84 -10.54 32.30
N TRP A 297 -27.67 -10.25 31.00
CA TRP A 297 -28.32 -11.03 29.95
C TRP A 297 -27.89 -12.50 29.99
N SER A 298 -26.64 -12.76 30.41
CA SER A 298 -26.08 -14.10 30.55
C SER A 298 -26.80 -14.91 31.63
N ASP A 299 -27.24 -14.28 32.73
CA ASP A 299 -28.03 -14.97 33.77
C ASP A 299 -29.42 -15.36 33.26
N VAL A 300 -30.06 -14.45 32.52
CA VAL A 300 -31.37 -14.73 31.90
C VAL A 300 -31.24 -15.86 30.88
N TRP A 301 -30.21 -15.83 30.02
CA TRP A 301 -29.94 -16.92 29.06
C TRP A 301 -29.75 -18.27 29.76
N ASN A 302 -28.91 -18.32 30.80
CA ASN A 302 -28.68 -19.56 31.56
C ASN A 302 -29.95 -20.06 32.25
N SER A 303 -30.79 -19.17 32.76
CA SER A 303 -32.07 -19.53 33.38
C SER A 303 -33.04 -20.13 32.35
N VAL A 304 -33.18 -19.48 31.19
CA VAL A 304 -34.04 -19.96 30.10
C VAL A 304 -33.58 -21.32 29.58
N GLN A 305 -32.27 -21.51 29.40
CA GLN A 305 -31.71 -22.79 28.93
C GLN A 305 -31.77 -23.90 30.01
N GLY A 306 -31.54 -23.55 31.29
CA GLY A 306 -31.56 -24.49 32.41
C GLY A 306 -32.95 -25.00 32.79
N ASN A 307 -34.01 -24.20 32.59
CA ASN A 307 -35.38 -24.62 32.85
C ASN A 307 -35.99 -25.49 31.73
N ASN A 308 -35.36 -25.54 30.55
CA ASN A 308 -35.81 -26.35 29.41
C ASN A 308 -35.37 -27.82 29.53
N THR A 309 -36.10 -28.59 30.34
CA THR A 309 -35.98 -30.04 30.43
C THR A 309 -36.86 -30.72 29.37
N SER A 310 -36.28 -30.90 28.17
CA SER A 310 -36.51 -31.98 27.20
C SER A 310 -37.92 -32.40 26.72
N LYS A 311 -39.03 -31.70 26.97
CA LYS A 311 -40.32 -32.02 26.32
C LYS A 311 -41.14 -30.88 25.69
N ASP A 312 -40.92 -29.61 26.05
CA ASP A 312 -41.71 -28.48 25.51
C ASP A 312 -40.98 -27.63 24.44
N ALA A 313 -39.70 -27.90 24.17
CA ALA A 313 -38.87 -27.13 23.23
C ALA A 313 -39.35 -27.22 21.76
N ALA A 314 -40.18 -28.20 21.41
CA ALA A 314 -40.66 -28.39 20.03
C ALA A 314 -41.84 -27.48 19.64
N GLN A 315 -42.40 -26.69 20.57
CA GLN A 315 -43.53 -25.78 20.30
C GLN A 315 -43.25 -24.30 20.60
N SER A 316 -42.08 -23.95 21.13
CA SER A 316 -41.69 -22.56 21.34
C SER A 316 -40.87 -22.06 20.16
N THR A 317 -41.44 -21.15 19.36
CA THR A 317 -40.69 -20.37 18.36
C THR A 317 -39.68 -19.39 18.98
N ALA A 318 -39.61 -19.31 20.31
CA ALA A 318 -38.76 -18.40 21.05
C ALA A 318 -37.44 -19.03 21.55
N THR A 319 -37.22 -20.34 21.40
CA THR A 319 -36.00 -21.01 21.90
C THR A 319 -35.03 -21.34 20.77
N SER A 320 -33.88 -20.67 20.77
CA SER A 320 -32.75 -20.93 19.86
C SER A 320 -32.30 -22.40 19.91
N PRO A 321 -32.01 -23.05 18.76
CA PRO A 321 -31.41 -24.40 18.75
C PRO A 321 -29.98 -24.41 19.27
N TYR A 322 -29.34 -23.25 19.37
CA TYR A 322 -28.04 -23.07 19.97
C TYR A 322 -28.19 -22.78 21.46
N ARG A 323 -27.59 -23.60 22.31
CA ARG A 323 -27.70 -23.53 23.76
C ARG A 323 -26.55 -22.74 24.37
N LYS A 324 -25.37 -22.80 23.76
CA LYS A 324 -24.13 -22.20 24.28
C LYS A 324 -23.81 -20.87 23.59
N VAL A 325 -23.34 -19.88 24.34
CA VAL A 325 -22.92 -18.57 23.80
C VAL A 325 -21.54 -18.21 24.31
N TYR A 326 -20.59 -17.96 23.41
CA TYR A 326 -19.24 -17.49 23.70
C TYR A 326 -19.13 -16.01 23.34
N TYR A 327 -18.58 -15.20 24.24
CA TYR A 327 -18.60 -13.73 24.09
C TYR A 327 -17.45 -13.01 24.80
N GLY A 328 -17.27 -11.73 24.43
CA GLY A 328 -16.30 -10.78 24.94
C GLY A 328 -16.96 -9.55 25.60
N HIS A 329 -16.48 -8.34 25.29
CA HIS A 329 -17.02 -7.00 25.63
C HIS A 329 -17.07 -6.59 27.11
N ALA A 330 -17.44 -7.54 27.98
CA ALA A 330 -17.82 -7.27 29.36
C ALA A 330 -16.62 -7.25 30.33
N ALA A 331 -15.48 -6.63 29.96
CA ALA A 331 -14.24 -6.57 30.74
C ALA A 331 -14.42 -6.30 32.25
N SER A 332 -15.38 -5.43 32.62
CA SER A 332 -15.71 -5.11 34.01
C SER A 332 -16.21 -6.30 34.85
N ARG A 333 -16.71 -7.35 34.19
CA ARG A 333 -17.14 -8.61 34.81
C ARG A 333 -16.05 -9.68 34.76
N GLY A 334 -15.02 -9.48 33.94
CA GLY A 334 -13.91 -10.40 33.76
C GLY A 334 -14.37 -11.75 33.19
N LEU A 335 -13.68 -12.82 33.62
CA LEU A 335 -13.96 -14.18 33.17
C LEU A 335 -15.30 -14.68 33.75
N GLU A 336 -16.28 -14.97 32.89
CA GLU A 336 -17.60 -15.49 33.28
C GLU A 336 -17.89 -16.83 32.59
N LEU A 337 -17.60 -17.95 33.27
CA LEU A 337 -17.90 -19.29 32.76
C LEU A 337 -19.14 -19.86 33.49
N LYS A 338 -20.28 -19.85 32.80
CA LYS A 338 -21.57 -20.40 33.28
C LYS A 338 -21.90 -21.70 32.52
N ASN A 339 -23.06 -22.29 32.81
CA ASN A 339 -23.48 -23.55 32.16
C ASN A 339 -23.67 -23.42 30.65
N TYR A 340 -24.16 -22.26 30.19
CA TYR A 340 -24.57 -22.01 28.81
C TYR A 340 -23.95 -20.74 28.21
N THR A 341 -23.18 -19.96 28.97
CA THR A 341 -22.55 -18.74 28.47
C THR A 341 -21.12 -18.62 28.98
N PHE A 342 -20.21 -18.24 28.10
CA PHE A 342 -18.77 -18.23 28.33
C PHE A 342 -18.18 -16.88 27.92
N GLY A 343 -18.06 -15.97 28.89
CA GLY A 343 -17.45 -14.65 28.73
C GLY A 343 -15.94 -14.75 28.94
N VAL A 344 -15.15 -14.46 27.89
CA VAL A 344 -13.69 -14.61 27.89
C VAL A 344 -12.94 -13.28 27.90
N ASP A 345 -13.64 -12.15 27.93
CA ASP A 345 -13.02 -10.83 28.07
C ASP A 345 -12.57 -10.60 29.52
N THR A 346 -11.28 -10.83 29.73
CA THR A 346 -10.59 -10.58 31.01
C THR A 346 -9.89 -9.22 31.05
N GLY A 347 -10.31 -8.28 30.21
CA GLY A 347 -9.86 -6.89 30.24
C GLY A 347 -8.38 -6.74 29.94
N CYS A 348 -7.86 -7.43 28.91
CA CYS A 348 -6.44 -7.43 28.55
C CYS A 348 -5.86 -6.01 28.55
N VAL A 349 -6.36 -5.15 27.65
CA VAL A 349 -5.88 -3.76 27.48
C VAL A 349 -5.98 -2.88 28.75
N TYR A 350 -6.74 -3.31 29.76
CA TYR A 350 -6.91 -2.60 31.03
C TYR A 350 -5.98 -3.11 32.16
N GLY A 351 -4.92 -3.85 31.80
CA GLY A 351 -3.99 -4.46 32.76
C GLY A 351 -4.45 -5.83 33.26
N GLY A 352 -5.47 -6.42 32.63
CA GLY A 352 -5.97 -7.75 32.93
C GLY A 352 -5.16 -8.84 32.22
N LYS A 353 -5.86 -9.75 31.55
CA LYS A 353 -5.24 -10.85 30.77
C LYS A 353 -5.90 -10.96 29.41
N LEU A 354 -5.17 -11.45 28.41
CA LEU A 354 -5.76 -12.03 27.21
C LEU A 354 -6.02 -13.52 27.47
N THR A 355 -7.27 -13.94 27.30
CA THR A 355 -7.73 -15.30 27.64
C THR A 355 -8.17 -16.04 26.39
N ALA A 356 -7.66 -17.25 26.22
CA ALA A 356 -8.19 -18.27 25.32
C ALA A 356 -8.89 -19.38 26.11
N LEU A 357 -10.08 -19.77 25.68
CA LEU A 357 -10.83 -20.93 26.16
C LEU A 357 -10.84 -22.03 25.08
N GLU A 358 -10.35 -23.22 25.39
CA GLU A 358 -10.53 -24.38 24.51
C GLU A 358 -11.91 -24.99 24.72
N ILE A 359 -12.77 -25.00 23.70
CA ILE A 359 -14.19 -25.29 23.88
C ILE A 359 -14.52 -26.75 24.20
N LYS A 360 -13.65 -27.70 23.83
CA LYS A 360 -13.88 -29.15 24.03
C LYS A 360 -13.50 -29.60 25.44
N THR A 361 -12.38 -29.11 25.95
CA THR A 361 -11.87 -29.45 27.29
C THR A 361 -12.34 -28.48 28.37
N GLY A 362 -12.62 -27.23 28.01
CA GLY A 362 -12.84 -26.13 28.94
C GLY A 362 -11.53 -25.52 29.46
N ASP A 363 -10.37 -25.92 28.93
CA ASP A 363 -9.08 -25.45 29.39
C ASP A 363 -8.86 -23.96 29.06
N LEU A 364 -8.33 -23.24 30.04
CA LEU A 364 -8.01 -21.82 29.92
C LEU A 364 -6.51 -21.64 29.73
N THR A 365 -6.16 -20.89 28.70
CA THR A 365 -4.81 -20.33 28.56
C THR A 365 -4.91 -18.83 28.68
N GLN A 366 -4.17 -18.27 29.62
CA GLN A 366 -4.14 -16.83 29.83
C GLN A 366 -2.71 -16.33 29.71
N VAL A 367 -2.56 -15.19 29.07
CA VAL A 367 -1.35 -14.37 29.09
C VAL A 367 -1.76 -13.05 29.75
N PRO A 368 -1.08 -12.60 30.81
CA PRO A 368 -1.36 -11.26 31.33
C PRO A 368 -1.17 -10.24 30.21
N LEU A 369 -1.84 -9.08 30.27
CA LEU A 369 -1.28 -7.93 29.56
C LEU A 369 0.18 -7.94 29.98
N TYR A 370 1.12 -8.06 29.03
CA TYR A 370 2.47 -7.63 29.37
C TYR A 370 2.21 -6.29 30.01
N ALA A 371 2.70 -6.01 31.21
CA ALA A 371 2.82 -4.60 31.52
C ALA A 371 3.41 -4.05 30.21
N SER A 372 2.67 -3.19 29.47
CA SER A 372 3.35 -2.12 28.75
C SER A 372 4.31 -1.73 29.82
N PRO A 373 5.61 -2.07 29.65
CA PRO A 373 6.47 -2.18 30.81
C PRO A 373 6.23 -0.92 31.63
N ASP A 374 6.65 -0.88 32.87
CA ASP A 374 7.19 0.42 33.19
C ASP A 374 8.27 0.68 32.10
N THR A 375 7.93 1.31 30.96
CA THR A 375 8.81 1.54 29.82
C THR A 375 9.77 2.66 30.19
N SER A 376 9.55 3.27 31.35
CA SER A 376 10.55 3.98 32.12
C SER A 376 11.62 3.10 32.77
N ALA A 377 11.39 1.80 32.99
CA ALA A 377 12.44 0.90 33.46
C ALA A 377 13.30 0.46 32.26
N PRO A 378 14.59 0.86 32.21
CA PRO A 378 15.48 0.46 31.13
C PRO A 378 15.56 -1.06 31.02
N HIS A 379 15.29 -1.60 29.83
CA HIS A 379 15.49 -3.01 29.47
C HIS A 379 16.61 -3.14 28.43
N PRO A 380 17.29 -4.29 28.33
CA PRO A 380 18.31 -4.51 27.31
C PRO A 380 17.71 -4.55 25.91
N VAL A 381 18.31 -3.78 24.99
CA VAL A 381 17.99 -3.72 23.57
C VAL A 381 19.23 -4.07 22.76
N THR A 382 19.07 -4.96 21.79
CA THR A 382 20.09 -5.23 20.77
C THR A 382 20.03 -4.14 19.71
N TYR A 383 20.99 -3.23 19.75
CA TYR A 383 21.17 -2.21 18.72
C TYR A 383 21.91 -2.80 17.53
N GLN A 384 21.43 -2.51 16.32
CA GLN A 384 21.92 -3.08 15.06
C GLN A 384 22.07 -1.96 14.02
N VAL A 385 23.30 -1.72 13.54
CA VAL A 385 23.57 -0.67 12.55
C VAL A 385 24.44 -1.18 11.40
N VAL A 386 24.04 -0.84 10.18
CA VAL A 386 24.79 -0.99 8.95
C VAL A 386 25.61 0.27 8.73
N ILE A 387 26.94 0.14 8.80
CA ILE A 387 27.87 1.25 8.68
C ILE A 387 29.16 0.83 7.97
N ASN A 388 29.65 1.68 7.08
CA ASN A 388 30.99 1.55 6.51
C ASN A 388 31.96 2.43 7.30
N THR A 389 32.76 1.83 8.18
CA THR A 389 33.86 2.51 8.88
C THR A 389 35.10 2.53 7.97
N PRO A 390 35.56 3.70 7.52
CA PRO A 390 36.68 3.82 6.60
C PRO A 390 38.00 3.32 7.17
N ASP A 391 38.24 3.47 8.48
CA ASP A 391 39.45 3.00 9.16
C ASP A 391 39.11 1.99 10.26
N ARG A 392 38.87 0.74 9.86
CA ARG A 392 38.58 -0.36 10.80
C ARG A 392 39.73 -0.69 11.75
N GLU A 393 40.94 -0.17 11.51
CA GLU A 393 42.08 -0.40 12.38
C GLU A 393 42.05 0.54 13.60
N SER A 394 41.60 1.78 13.40
CA SER A 394 41.55 2.83 14.44
C SER A 394 40.14 3.20 14.91
N GLU A 395 39.07 2.80 14.21
CA GLU A 395 37.69 3.15 14.56
C GLU A 395 36.91 1.93 15.09
N ILE A 396 36.05 2.17 16.09
CA ILE A 396 35.01 1.24 16.54
C ILE A 396 33.63 1.92 16.50
N VAL A 397 32.56 1.12 16.50
CA VAL A 397 31.19 1.63 16.45
C VAL A 397 30.56 1.50 17.83
N GLY A 398 29.79 2.51 18.22
CA GLY A 398 29.01 2.51 19.46
C GLY A 398 27.59 3.00 19.24
N VAL A 399 26.77 2.86 20.28
CA VAL A 399 25.48 3.55 20.42
C VAL A 399 25.53 4.38 21.69
N ALA A 400 25.27 5.67 21.56
CA ALA A 400 25.06 6.56 22.69
C ALA A 400 23.57 6.52 23.06
N VAL A 401 23.24 6.08 24.28
CA VAL A 401 21.87 6.08 24.82
C VAL A 401 21.83 7.04 26.00
N GLY A 402 21.15 8.18 25.84
CA GLY A 402 21.30 9.30 26.78
C GLY A 402 22.73 9.84 26.78
N GLN A 403 23.41 9.83 27.94
CA GLN A 403 24.79 10.30 28.10
C GLN A 403 25.85 9.19 28.06
N GLU A 404 25.42 7.93 28.04
CA GLU A 404 26.30 6.76 28.12
C GLU A 404 26.53 6.16 26.73
N VAL A 405 27.74 5.64 26.50
CA VAL A 405 28.13 5.01 25.22
C VAL A 405 28.33 3.51 25.42
N TYR A 406 27.69 2.72 24.57
CA TYR A 406 27.78 1.26 24.55
C TYR A 406 28.46 0.81 23.26
N GLY A 407 29.54 0.03 23.37
CA GLY A 407 30.26 -0.47 22.19
C GLY A 407 29.45 -1.51 21.40
N LEU A 408 29.53 -1.45 20.07
CA LEU A 408 28.95 -2.42 19.14
C LEU A 408 30.07 -3.22 18.48
N ALA A 409 29.90 -4.53 18.41
CA ALA A 409 30.83 -5.44 17.75
C ALA A 409 30.41 -5.69 16.29
N PRO A 410 31.35 -5.81 15.35
CA PRO A 410 31.02 -6.22 13.98
C PRO A 410 30.42 -7.64 13.98
N ASP A 411 29.40 -7.86 13.15
CA ASP A 411 28.86 -9.18 12.89
C ASP A 411 29.93 -10.05 12.22
N PRO A 412 30.13 -11.30 12.67
CA PRO A 412 31.17 -12.17 12.13
C PRO A 412 30.92 -12.62 10.68
N THR A 413 29.70 -12.47 10.17
CA THR A 413 29.27 -13.04 8.90
C THR A 413 28.63 -12.03 7.95
N VAL A 414 27.97 -11.00 8.48
CA VAL A 414 27.29 -9.96 7.71
C VAL A 414 28.20 -8.74 7.61
N PRO A 415 28.76 -8.44 6.42
CA PRO A 415 29.62 -7.29 6.23
C PRO A 415 28.92 -5.99 6.66
N MET A 416 29.67 -5.10 7.33
CA MET A 416 29.23 -3.76 7.74
C MET A 416 28.10 -3.72 8.79
N LEU A 417 27.59 -4.85 9.25
CA LEU A 417 26.63 -4.88 10.35
C LEU A 417 27.39 -4.87 11.69
N TYR A 418 26.99 -3.99 12.59
CA TYR A 418 27.49 -3.91 13.96
C TYR A 418 26.33 -4.10 14.93
N THR A 419 26.54 -4.92 15.96
CA THR A 419 25.52 -5.27 16.95
C THR A 419 26.06 -5.15 18.37
N GLY A 420 25.19 -4.80 19.32
CA GLY A 420 25.57 -4.69 20.72
C GLY A 420 24.37 -4.41 21.60
N ILE A 421 24.55 -4.49 22.91
CA ILE A 421 23.46 -4.38 23.89
C ILE A 421 23.59 -3.07 24.65
N GLY A 422 22.50 -2.31 24.70
CA GLY A 422 22.36 -1.10 25.51
C GLY A 422 20.97 -1.02 26.16
N PRO A 423 20.69 -0.02 27.01
CA PRO A 423 19.37 0.18 27.62
C PRO A 423 18.35 0.75 26.62
N SER A 424 17.06 0.59 26.90
CA SER A 424 15.93 1.12 26.11
C SER A 424 15.48 2.54 26.48
N SER A 425 15.91 3.05 27.64
CA SER A 425 15.21 4.10 28.39
C SER A 425 15.34 5.53 27.88
N SER A 426 16.00 5.76 26.74
CA SER A 426 16.28 7.11 26.25
C SER A 426 16.41 7.12 24.74
N THR A 427 16.34 8.32 24.16
CA THR A 427 16.76 8.55 22.79
C THR A 427 18.21 8.12 22.61
N TYR A 428 18.55 7.72 21.39
CA TYR A 428 19.87 7.19 21.09
C TYR A 428 20.40 7.70 19.76
N ARG A 429 21.71 7.55 19.54
CA ARG A 429 22.36 7.81 18.26
C ARG A 429 23.56 6.90 18.09
N TYR A 430 23.87 6.53 16.85
CA TYR A 430 25.10 5.80 16.58
C TYR A 430 26.30 6.73 16.58
N VAL A 431 27.43 6.22 17.08
CA VAL A 431 28.70 6.96 17.22
C VAL A 431 29.85 6.14 16.66
N ILE A 432 30.85 6.83 16.13
CA ILE A 432 32.14 6.29 15.74
C ILE A 432 33.14 6.75 16.80
N LEU A 433 33.89 5.81 17.36
CA LEU A 433 34.84 6.06 18.46
C LEU A 433 36.26 5.74 18.03
N ASP A 434 37.23 6.43 18.60
CA ASP A 434 38.64 6.06 18.51
C ASP A 434 38.88 4.79 19.32
N LYS A 435 39.50 3.79 18.72
CA LYS A 435 39.74 2.47 19.32
C LYS A 435 40.75 2.52 20.47
N ASN A 436 41.62 3.52 20.53
CA ASN A 436 42.67 3.61 21.53
C ASN A 436 42.14 4.16 22.87
N ASP A 437 41.25 5.15 22.82
CA ASP A 437 40.77 5.86 24.02
C ASP A 437 39.24 5.94 24.15
N ASN A 438 38.49 5.37 23.20
CA ASN A 438 37.02 5.38 23.10
C ASN A 438 36.41 6.79 23.01
N SER A 439 37.18 7.81 22.63
CA SER A 439 36.65 9.16 22.40
C SER A 439 35.77 9.19 21.15
N ILE A 440 34.70 9.99 21.17
CA ILE A 440 33.78 10.12 20.03
C ILE A 440 34.48 10.91 18.91
N ILE A 441 34.72 10.25 17.77
CA ILE A 441 35.23 10.87 16.54
C ILE A 441 34.09 11.55 15.77
N HIS A 442 32.98 10.83 15.62
CA HIS A 442 31.82 11.27 14.86
C HIS A 442 30.52 10.70 15.45
N PHE A 443 29.41 11.39 15.31
CA PHE A 443 28.10 10.94 15.79
C PHE A 443 27.00 11.36 14.81
N GLU A 444 25.88 10.62 14.78
CA GLU A 444 24.75 11.01 13.95
C GLU A 444 24.22 12.40 14.36
N PRO A 445 23.92 13.30 13.40
CA PRO A 445 23.50 14.68 13.69
C PRO A 445 22.06 14.78 14.20
N PHE A 446 21.41 13.66 14.51
CA PHE A 446 20.04 13.54 14.99
C PHE A 446 19.97 12.46 16.07
N GLU A 447 18.87 12.47 16.82
CA GLU A 447 18.54 11.40 17.77
C GLU A 447 17.43 10.53 17.20
N ARG A 448 17.50 9.24 17.54
CA ARG A 448 16.47 8.25 17.28
C ARG A 448 15.57 8.12 18.52
N PRO A 449 14.28 7.84 18.33
CA PRO A 449 13.34 7.67 19.46
C PRO A 449 13.78 6.54 20.41
N ALA A 450 13.38 6.62 21.68
CA ALA A 450 13.61 5.54 22.65
C ALA A 450 12.94 4.23 22.21
N ILE A 451 13.52 3.09 22.58
CA ILE A 451 13.02 1.76 22.19
C ILE A 451 12.10 1.21 23.28
N GLU A 452 10.85 1.63 23.28
CA GLU A 452 9.92 1.34 24.38
C GLU A 452 9.41 -0.11 24.41
N HIS A 453 9.23 -0.74 23.24
CA HIS A 453 8.49 -2.01 23.13
C HIS A 453 9.20 -3.11 22.30
N ALA A 454 10.50 -2.95 22.03
CA ALA A 454 11.26 -3.92 21.26
C ALA A 454 12.54 -4.38 21.99
N ASN A 455 12.98 -5.60 21.69
CA ASN A 455 14.24 -6.15 22.20
C ASN A 455 15.42 -5.92 21.24
N SER A 456 15.15 -5.35 20.07
CA SER A 456 16.17 -5.02 19.07
C SER A 456 15.71 -3.86 18.19
N THR A 457 16.66 -3.08 17.68
CA THR A 457 16.39 -2.16 16.57
C THR A 457 16.26 -2.94 15.25
N PHE A 458 15.77 -2.28 14.21
CA PHE A 458 15.94 -2.73 12.82
C PHE A 458 17.42 -2.78 12.42
N TYR A 459 17.73 -3.29 11.23
CA TYR A 459 19.05 -3.12 10.59
C TYR A 459 19.20 -1.67 10.14
N GLU A 460 19.42 -0.77 11.09
CA GLU A 460 19.41 0.66 10.85
C GLU A 460 20.60 1.08 10.01
N THR A 461 20.45 2.08 9.14
CA THR A 461 21.57 2.58 8.35
C THR A 461 22.14 3.84 8.99
N TYR A 462 23.46 3.86 9.21
CA TYR A 462 24.13 5.02 9.78
C TYR A 462 23.90 6.29 8.95
N GLY A 463 23.54 7.39 9.62
CA GLY A 463 23.25 8.68 9.01
C GLY A 463 21.86 8.82 8.41
N ARG A 464 21.02 7.77 8.49
CA ARG A 464 19.63 7.77 8.02
C ARG A 464 18.64 7.67 9.19
N PRO A 465 17.78 8.68 9.42
CA PRO A 465 16.97 8.78 10.64
C PRO A 465 15.70 7.91 10.62
N TRP A 466 15.44 7.23 9.52
CA TRP A 466 14.29 6.36 9.31
C TRP A 466 14.74 5.04 8.70
N ASN A 467 13.95 4.00 8.92
CA ASN A 467 14.21 2.64 8.43
C ASN A 467 13.31 2.29 7.24
N LYS A 468 12.03 2.67 7.35
CA LYS A 468 11.02 2.63 6.30
C LYS A 468 10.13 3.88 6.42
N LEU A 469 9.83 4.51 5.30
CA LEU A 469 8.86 5.61 5.22
C LEU A 469 7.54 5.11 4.65
N ASP A 470 6.44 5.74 5.07
CA ASP A 470 5.16 5.59 4.40
C ASP A 470 5.07 6.68 3.31
N LEU A 471 5.29 6.28 2.06
CA LEU A 471 5.33 7.21 0.94
C LEU A 471 3.95 7.31 0.29
N PRO A 472 3.54 8.50 -0.20
CA PRO A 472 2.32 8.61 -0.99
C PRO A 472 2.40 7.69 -2.22
N GLU A 473 1.41 6.81 -2.37
CA GLU A 473 1.29 5.94 -3.54
C GLU A 473 0.50 6.60 -4.68
N LEU A 474 0.80 6.21 -5.92
CA LEU A 474 -0.03 6.60 -7.05
C LEU A 474 -1.31 5.74 -7.09
N PRO A 475 -2.49 6.32 -7.31
CA PRO A 475 -3.75 5.57 -7.41
C PRO A 475 -3.67 4.49 -8.49
N GLN A 476 -4.21 3.30 -8.25
CA GLN A 476 -4.28 2.26 -9.28
C GLN A 476 -5.46 2.54 -10.24
N LEU A 477 -5.17 3.00 -11.46
CA LEU A 477 -6.18 3.36 -12.45
C LEU A 477 -6.63 2.14 -13.28
N TYR A 478 -5.68 1.39 -13.83
CA TYR A 478 -5.96 0.15 -14.57
C TYR A 478 -5.14 -0.99 -14.00
N LYS A 479 -5.68 -2.21 -13.95
CA LYS A 479 -4.91 -3.39 -13.55
C LYS A 479 -4.20 -4.00 -14.76
N PHE A 480 -2.96 -4.44 -14.55
CA PHE A 480 -2.28 -5.31 -15.49
C PHE A 480 -2.94 -6.69 -15.44
N GLU A 481 -3.25 -7.25 -16.61
CA GLU A 481 -3.76 -8.61 -16.76
C GLU A 481 -2.70 -9.40 -17.53
N PRO A 482 -2.15 -10.49 -16.96
CA PRO A 482 -2.57 -11.21 -15.75
C PRO A 482 -2.22 -10.51 -14.42
N LYS A 483 -3.00 -10.82 -13.36
CA LYS A 483 -2.81 -10.29 -12.00
C LYS A 483 -1.35 -10.39 -11.56
N ASP A 484 -0.76 -9.24 -11.23
CA ASP A 484 0.59 -9.15 -10.66
C ASP A 484 0.65 -10.06 -9.41
N PRO A 485 1.61 -10.99 -9.30
CA PRO A 485 1.81 -11.74 -8.06
C PRO A 485 1.98 -10.78 -6.88
N ALA A 486 1.66 -11.26 -5.67
CA ALA A 486 1.79 -10.46 -4.44
C ALA A 486 3.08 -9.64 -4.42
N ALA A 487 2.98 -8.37 -4.01
CA ALA A 487 4.10 -7.42 -4.04
C ALA A 487 5.36 -8.05 -3.42
N SER A 488 6.40 -8.23 -4.23
CA SER A 488 7.65 -8.82 -3.77
C SER A 488 8.26 -7.95 -2.67
N PRO A 489 8.69 -8.53 -1.52
CA PRO A 489 9.38 -7.76 -0.48
C PRO A 489 10.69 -7.12 -0.94
N LEU A 490 11.22 -7.51 -2.11
CA LEU A 490 12.35 -6.85 -2.74
C LEU A 490 12.07 -5.37 -3.08
N TYR A 491 10.83 -5.09 -3.48
CA TYR A 491 10.40 -3.79 -3.98
C TYR A 491 9.48 -3.09 -2.97
N GLU A 492 9.75 -3.30 -1.68
CA GLU A 492 9.02 -2.66 -0.60
C GLU A 492 9.28 -1.15 -0.62
N ASP A 493 8.22 -0.39 -0.83
CA ASP A 493 8.29 1.06 -1.00
C ASP A 493 8.70 1.76 0.31
N GLY A 494 9.29 2.96 0.17
CA GLY A 494 9.79 3.74 1.30
C GLY A 494 11.04 3.17 1.96
N THR A 495 11.76 2.27 1.29
CA THR A 495 13.02 1.67 1.79
C THR A 495 14.19 1.97 0.86
N ILE A 496 15.41 2.00 1.43
CA ILE A 496 16.66 1.97 0.68
C ILE A 496 17.51 0.81 1.20
N ILE A 497 17.72 -0.20 0.36
CA ILE A 497 18.47 -1.40 0.72
C ILE A 497 19.99 -1.14 0.68
N THR A 498 20.76 -2.06 1.25
CA THR A 498 22.22 -2.10 1.11
C THR A 498 22.64 -3.39 0.39
N LEU A 499 23.50 -3.23 -0.61
CA LEU A 499 24.15 -4.31 -1.35
C LEU A 499 25.65 -4.23 -1.11
N HIS A 500 26.23 -5.28 -0.53
CA HIS A 500 27.67 -5.40 -0.36
C HIS A 500 28.21 -6.55 -1.21
N PHE A 501 29.20 -6.26 -2.03
CA PHE A 501 29.92 -7.24 -2.83
C PHE A 501 31.30 -7.47 -2.26
N ASN A 502 31.65 -8.74 -2.04
CA ASN A 502 33.00 -9.19 -1.73
C ASN A 502 33.51 -10.03 -2.91
N VAL A 503 34.39 -9.44 -3.69
CA VAL A 503 34.81 -9.90 -5.02
C VAL A 503 36.32 -9.73 -5.19
N ASP A 504 36.90 -10.40 -6.18
CA ASP A 504 38.34 -10.29 -6.45
C ASP A 504 38.73 -8.85 -6.86
N GLU A 505 39.75 -8.28 -6.22
CA GLU A 505 40.15 -6.87 -6.40
C GLU A 505 40.73 -6.61 -7.79
N GLU A 506 41.60 -7.51 -8.28
CA GLU A 506 42.24 -7.37 -9.60
C GLU A 506 41.20 -7.46 -10.73
N GLN A 507 40.27 -8.42 -10.62
CA GLN A 507 39.14 -8.53 -11.55
C GLN A 507 38.19 -7.34 -11.47
N THR A 508 38.01 -6.77 -10.29
CA THR A 508 37.19 -5.55 -10.10
C THR A 508 37.83 -4.37 -10.81
N GLN A 509 39.12 -4.12 -10.59
CA GLN A 509 39.88 -3.09 -11.29
C GLN A 509 39.82 -3.30 -12.80
N SER A 510 40.10 -4.51 -13.27
CA SER A 510 40.04 -4.86 -14.71
C SER A 510 38.64 -4.64 -15.29
N MET A 511 37.58 -4.98 -14.56
CA MET A 511 36.20 -4.74 -14.98
C MET A 511 35.90 -3.25 -15.18
N HIS A 512 36.44 -2.39 -14.32
CA HIS A 512 36.28 -0.94 -14.36
C HIS A 512 37.13 -0.28 -15.46
N GLU A 513 38.40 -0.68 -15.61
CA GLU A 513 39.30 -0.21 -16.68
C GLU A 513 38.76 -0.59 -18.06
N ASN A 514 38.19 -1.80 -18.18
CA ASN A 514 37.65 -2.33 -19.43
C ASN A 514 36.13 -2.15 -19.56
N LYS A 515 35.57 -1.09 -18.95
CA LYS A 515 34.10 -0.87 -18.90
C LYS A 515 33.37 -0.89 -20.25
N TYR A 516 34.07 -0.70 -21.37
CA TYR A 516 33.50 -0.77 -22.72
C TYR A 516 33.47 -2.20 -23.32
N ASP A 517 34.21 -3.15 -22.76
CA ASP A 517 34.15 -4.55 -23.18
C ASP A 517 32.86 -5.21 -22.63
N LYS A 518 32.08 -5.84 -23.52
CA LYS A 518 30.82 -6.51 -23.17
C LYS A 518 30.99 -7.98 -22.80
N LYS A 519 32.11 -8.61 -23.19
CA LYS A 519 32.28 -10.07 -23.17
C LYS A 519 33.20 -10.57 -22.06
N SER A 520 34.20 -9.79 -21.65
CA SER A 520 35.27 -10.28 -20.76
C SER A 520 35.27 -9.67 -19.34
N ALA A 521 34.82 -8.43 -19.18
CA ALA A 521 34.86 -7.67 -17.94
C ALA A 521 33.71 -8.02 -16.98
N LYS A 522 33.88 -9.08 -16.17
CA LYS A 522 32.96 -9.45 -15.08
C LYS A 522 33.75 -10.04 -13.92
N VAL A 523 33.19 -9.92 -12.72
CA VAL A 523 33.75 -10.49 -11.51
C VAL A 523 32.70 -11.37 -10.81
N ASN A 524 33.15 -12.45 -10.17
CA ASN A 524 32.30 -13.31 -9.38
C ASN A 524 32.70 -13.25 -7.91
N GLY A 525 31.72 -13.30 -7.01
CA GLY A 525 32.00 -13.34 -5.57
C GLY A 525 30.74 -13.48 -4.73
N THR A 526 30.79 -12.93 -3.52
CA THR A 526 29.67 -12.94 -2.58
C THR A 526 28.91 -11.64 -2.66
N MET A 527 27.58 -11.71 -2.60
CA MET A 527 26.71 -10.56 -2.41
C MET A 527 25.93 -10.71 -1.10
N THR A 528 25.97 -9.69 -0.25
CA THR A 528 25.08 -9.55 0.92
C THR A 528 24.02 -8.50 0.60
N TYR A 529 22.76 -8.89 0.72
CA TYR A 529 21.57 -8.03 0.66
C TYR A 529 21.12 -7.73 2.08
N ILE A 530 20.88 -6.46 2.39
CA ILE A 530 20.37 -6.00 3.68
C ILE A 530 19.22 -5.02 3.44
N SER A 531 18.01 -5.37 3.88
CA SER A 531 16.90 -4.44 4.07
C SER A 531 16.81 -4.03 5.55
N TYR A 532 15.86 -3.15 5.89
CA TYR A 532 15.66 -2.73 7.28
C TYR A 532 15.33 -3.89 8.24
N ASN A 533 14.79 -5.01 7.75
CA ASN A 533 14.33 -6.13 8.56
C ASN A 533 14.80 -7.52 8.08
N ASN A 534 15.63 -7.59 7.03
CA ASN A 534 16.07 -8.87 6.47
C ASN A 534 17.50 -8.80 5.93
N VAL A 535 18.24 -9.91 6.08
CA VAL A 535 19.58 -10.09 5.53
C VAL A 535 19.63 -11.39 4.74
N GLN A 536 20.17 -11.36 3.52
CA GLN A 536 20.39 -12.54 2.69
C GLN A 536 21.79 -12.53 2.07
N GLN A 537 22.43 -13.69 1.98
CA GLN A 537 23.77 -13.82 1.39
C GLN A 537 23.75 -14.81 0.23
N PHE A 538 24.41 -14.41 -0.86
CA PHE A 538 24.47 -15.17 -2.10
C PHE A 538 25.90 -15.41 -2.52
N GLN A 539 26.20 -16.65 -2.92
CA GLN A 539 27.52 -17.07 -3.37
C GLN A 539 27.59 -17.14 -4.90
N ASN A 540 28.79 -16.90 -5.44
CA ASN A 540 29.09 -16.93 -6.88
C ASN A 540 28.24 -15.95 -7.71
N VAL A 541 27.88 -14.80 -7.13
CA VAL A 541 27.14 -13.74 -7.83
C VAL A 541 28.04 -13.11 -8.89
N GLU A 542 27.56 -13.05 -10.14
CA GLU A 542 28.22 -12.34 -11.24
C GLU A 542 27.86 -10.86 -11.17
N LEU A 543 28.88 -10.00 -11.02
CA LEU A 543 28.78 -8.56 -11.14
C LEU A 543 29.53 -8.11 -12.39
N LYS A 544 28.93 -7.22 -13.17
CA LYS A 544 29.58 -6.59 -14.33
C LYS A 544 29.08 -5.19 -14.60
N VAL A 545 29.86 -4.40 -15.32
CA VAL A 545 29.38 -3.11 -15.84
C VAL A 545 28.22 -3.32 -16.83
N GLY A 546 27.11 -2.66 -16.56
CA GLY A 546 25.86 -2.69 -17.31
C GLY A 546 25.83 -1.69 -18.47
N GLY A 547 24.65 -1.51 -19.06
CA GLY A 547 24.36 -0.42 -20.01
C GLY A 547 25.14 -0.45 -21.34
N HIS A 548 24.96 0.61 -22.12
CA HIS A 548 25.66 0.86 -23.39
C HIS A 548 26.25 2.27 -23.43
N SER A 549 25.42 3.27 -23.73
CA SER A 549 25.77 4.70 -23.72
C SER A 549 26.19 5.15 -22.32
N SER A 550 25.52 4.63 -21.29
CA SER A 550 25.74 4.94 -19.87
C SER A 550 27.14 4.56 -19.34
N ARG A 551 27.89 3.73 -20.06
CA ARG A 551 29.29 3.39 -19.74
C ARG A 551 30.25 4.58 -19.89
N ARG A 552 29.84 5.61 -20.65
CA ARG A 552 30.63 6.83 -20.85
C ARG A 552 30.76 7.68 -19.58
N TRP A 553 29.85 7.50 -18.61
CA TRP A 553 29.88 8.20 -17.33
C TRP A 553 30.90 7.59 -16.37
N ALA A 554 31.42 8.41 -15.47
CA ALA A 554 32.29 7.97 -14.38
C ALA A 554 31.55 7.05 -13.40
N LYS A 555 30.28 7.36 -13.11
CA LYS A 555 29.37 6.50 -12.36
C LYS A 555 28.67 5.52 -13.31
N VAL A 556 29.27 4.35 -13.46
CA VAL A 556 28.77 3.29 -14.36
C VAL A 556 27.62 2.51 -13.73
N PRO A 557 26.63 2.05 -14.52
CA PRO A 557 25.62 1.11 -14.04
C PRO A 557 26.19 -0.31 -13.93
N TYR A 558 25.53 -1.17 -13.17
CA TYR A 558 25.91 -2.58 -13.04
C TYR A 558 24.79 -3.54 -13.43
N LYS A 559 25.17 -4.77 -13.76
CA LYS A 559 24.26 -5.90 -13.88
C LYS A 559 24.66 -6.97 -12.88
N ILE A 560 23.69 -7.45 -12.12
CA ILE A 560 23.85 -8.52 -11.14
C ILE A 560 23.21 -9.77 -11.71
N LYS A 561 23.87 -10.92 -11.58
CA LYS A 561 23.22 -12.22 -11.75
C LYS A 561 23.52 -13.15 -10.59
N ILE A 562 22.46 -13.66 -9.99
CA ILE A 562 22.51 -14.71 -8.98
C ILE A 562 22.37 -16.05 -9.71
N PRO A 563 23.31 -17.00 -9.57
CA PRO A 563 23.19 -18.29 -10.25
C PRO A 563 22.05 -19.11 -9.65
N HIS A 564 21.07 -19.49 -10.48
CA HIS A 564 19.96 -20.35 -10.05
C HIS A 564 20.43 -21.68 -9.43
N LYS A 565 21.58 -22.21 -9.88
CA LYS A 565 22.13 -23.45 -9.33
C LYS A 565 22.55 -23.33 -7.86
N SER A 566 23.08 -22.18 -7.43
CA SER A 566 23.51 -21.95 -6.04
C SER A 566 22.43 -21.31 -5.17
N ALA A 567 21.45 -20.64 -5.77
CA ALA A 567 20.31 -20.06 -5.06
C ALA A 567 19.00 -20.34 -5.84
N PRO A 568 18.37 -21.51 -5.65
CA PRO A 568 17.15 -21.90 -6.36
C PRO A 568 15.93 -21.03 -6.08
N GLU A 569 15.95 -20.23 -5.02
CA GLU A 569 14.89 -19.26 -4.67
C GLU A 569 15.22 -17.83 -5.12
N GLY A 570 16.45 -17.62 -5.62
CA GLY A 570 16.97 -16.30 -5.98
C GLY A 570 16.88 -15.30 -4.83
N LEU A 571 16.93 -14.01 -5.16
CA LEU A 571 16.52 -12.95 -4.24
C LEU A 571 15.05 -12.65 -4.52
N TYR A 572 14.16 -13.19 -3.68
CA TYR A 572 12.70 -13.11 -3.86
C TYR A 572 12.25 -13.55 -5.26
N ARG A 573 12.69 -14.73 -5.71
CA ARG A 573 12.39 -15.33 -7.03
C ARG A 573 12.87 -14.48 -8.21
N ARG A 574 13.92 -13.70 -8.02
CA ARG A 574 14.61 -12.95 -9.08
C ARG A 574 16.09 -13.32 -9.08
N TRP A 575 16.67 -13.43 -10.27
CA TRP A 575 18.08 -13.85 -10.46
C TRP A 575 18.90 -12.89 -11.31
N SER A 576 18.28 -11.85 -11.87
CA SER A 576 18.94 -10.89 -12.75
C SER A 576 18.38 -9.51 -12.46
N PHE A 577 19.27 -8.56 -12.19
CA PHE A 577 18.92 -7.18 -11.85
C PHE A 577 19.81 -6.20 -12.59
N LYS A 578 19.30 -4.99 -12.78
CA LYS A 578 20.09 -3.84 -13.24
C LYS A 578 20.21 -2.86 -12.09
N LEU A 579 21.42 -2.36 -11.84
CA LEU A 579 21.66 -1.20 -10.99
C LEU A 579 21.87 0.00 -11.90
N ARG A 580 20.87 0.88 -11.93
CA ARG A 580 20.86 2.12 -12.70
C ARG A 580 21.62 3.19 -11.94
N SER A 581 22.57 3.84 -12.62
CA SER A 581 23.45 4.82 -11.97
C SER A 581 22.79 6.18 -11.77
N GLU A 582 21.69 6.45 -12.49
CA GLU A 582 21.01 7.75 -12.56
C GLU A 582 21.98 8.91 -12.89
N ALA A 583 23.05 8.63 -13.65
CA ALA A 583 24.12 9.60 -13.90
C ALA A 583 23.70 10.79 -14.77
N THR A 584 22.54 10.70 -15.44
CA THR A 584 21.93 11.72 -16.30
C THR A 584 20.73 12.39 -15.65
N ASP A 585 20.30 11.99 -14.45
CA ASP A 585 19.12 12.54 -13.78
C ASP A 585 19.54 13.26 -12.48
N PRO A 586 19.50 14.61 -12.42
CA PRO A 586 19.83 15.35 -11.20
C PRO A 586 18.87 15.07 -10.04
N THR A 587 17.71 14.44 -10.30
CA THR A 587 16.74 14.06 -9.27
C THR A 587 16.82 12.59 -8.91
N MET A 588 17.49 11.74 -9.69
CA MET A 588 17.50 10.28 -9.54
C MET A 588 16.11 9.62 -9.38
N MET A 589 15.02 10.29 -9.77
CA MET A 589 13.63 9.91 -9.49
C MET A 589 12.82 9.62 -10.75
N ARG A 590 13.26 10.08 -11.92
CA ARG A 590 12.47 10.02 -13.16
C ARG A 590 12.16 8.59 -13.59
N GLU A 591 13.16 7.70 -13.56
CA GLU A 591 12.95 6.29 -13.90
C GLU A 591 12.04 5.58 -12.87
N MET A 592 12.17 5.89 -11.57
CA MET A 592 11.27 5.35 -10.53
C MET A 592 9.82 5.78 -10.77
N LEU A 593 9.59 7.09 -10.97
CA LEU A 593 8.26 7.65 -11.19
C LEU A 593 7.62 7.14 -12.48
N TYR A 594 8.40 6.94 -13.54
CA TYR A 594 7.88 6.37 -14.78
C TYR A 594 7.45 4.91 -14.58
N ASN A 595 8.23 4.11 -13.83
CA ASN A 595 7.85 2.75 -13.44
C ASN A 595 6.58 2.72 -12.57
N ASP A 596 6.44 3.67 -11.63
CA ASP A 596 5.23 3.82 -10.80
C ASP A 596 4.00 4.16 -11.66
N LEU A 597 4.15 5.00 -12.69
CA LEU A 597 3.07 5.29 -13.64
C LEU A 597 2.71 4.08 -14.50
N LEU A 598 3.69 3.34 -15.02
CA LEU A 598 3.44 2.09 -15.76
C LEU A 598 2.61 1.11 -14.91
N LYS A 599 2.98 0.96 -13.62
CA LYS A 599 2.21 0.17 -12.65
C LYS A 599 0.78 0.64 -12.53
N SER A 600 0.60 1.91 -12.18
CA SER A 600 -0.71 2.51 -11.89
C SER A 600 -1.66 2.43 -13.10
N THR A 601 -1.10 2.46 -14.31
CA THR A 601 -1.85 2.45 -15.57
C THR A 601 -1.97 1.06 -16.21
N GLY A 602 -1.65 0.00 -15.47
CA GLY A 602 -1.90 -1.38 -15.89
C GLY A 602 -1.06 -1.82 -17.08
N ILE A 603 0.15 -1.25 -17.21
CA ILE A 603 1.15 -1.64 -18.20
C ILE A 603 2.18 -2.51 -17.49
N LEU A 604 2.73 -3.50 -18.21
CA LEU A 604 3.81 -4.31 -17.68
C LEU A 604 5.01 -3.43 -17.32
N ALA A 605 5.34 -3.37 -16.04
CA ALA A 605 6.37 -2.49 -15.50
C ALA A 605 7.51 -3.30 -14.86
N ALA A 606 8.74 -2.83 -15.03
CA ALA A 606 9.81 -3.20 -14.13
C ALA A 606 9.50 -2.64 -12.74
N ARG A 607 9.83 -3.40 -11.68
CA ARG A 607 9.80 -2.88 -10.31
C ARG A 607 11.19 -2.36 -9.93
N GLY A 608 11.22 -1.36 -9.04
CA GLY A 608 12.45 -0.71 -8.60
C GLY A 608 12.53 -0.52 -7.08
N VAL A 609 13.75 -0.44 -6.55
CA VAL A 609 14.06 -0.05 -5.17
C VAL A 609 15.43 0.64 -5.15
N TYR A 610 15.63 1.63 -4.30
CA TYR A 610 16.93 2.28 -4.18
C TYR A 610 17.89 1.45 -3.34
N ALA A 611 19.17 1.44 -3.73
CA ALA A 611 20.21 0.64 -3.10
C ALA A 611 21.50 1.44 -2.87
N ARG A 612 22.04 1.42 -1.65
CA ARG A 612 23.45 1.74 -1.40
C ARG A 612 24.30 0.55 -1.80
N MET A 613 25.27 0.76 -2.68
CA MET A 613 26.16 -0.30 -3.15
C MET A 613 27.58 -0.11 -2.62
N TYR A 614 28.19 -1.21 -2.17
CA TYR A 614 29.58 -1.30 -1.76
C TYR A 614 30.28 -2.45 -2.49
N ILE A 615 31.50 -2.24 -2.95
CA ILE A 615 32.37 -3.26 -3.55
C ILE A 615 33.65 -3.30 -2.73
N ASN A 616 33.96 -4.43 -2.11
CA ASN A 616 35.15 -4.63 -1.27
C ASN A 616 35.27 -3.56 -0.16
N ASN A 617 34.15 -3.24 0.49
CA ASN A 617 33.99 -2.16 1.49
C ASN A 617 34.20 -0.73 0.97
N ARG A 618 34.51 -0.52 -0.31
CA ARG A 618 34.51 0.81 -0.92
C ARG A 618 33.10 1.17 -1.41
N PRO A 619 32.55 2.34 -1.05
CA PRO A 619 31.22 2.75 -1.52
C PRO A 619 31.23 3.01 -3.03
N ALA A 620 30.33 2.37 -3.75
CA ALA A 620 30.11 2.61 -5.19
C ALA A 620 29.06 3.70 -5.43
N GLY A 621 28.12 3.88 -4.50
CA GLY A 621 27.12 4.94 -4.55
C GLY A 621 25.68 4.49 -4.31
N LEU A 622 24.76 5.42 -4.53
CA LEU A 622 23.32 5.19 -4.56
C LEU A 622 22.89 4.80 -5.98
N PHE A 623 22.15 3.72 -6.13
CA PHE A 623 21.64 3.22 -7.40
C PHE A 623 20.14 2.95 -7.29
N LEU A 624 19.44 3.01 -8.41
CA LEU A 624 18.11 2.42 -8.52
C LEU A 624 18.29 0.96 -9.00
N LEU A 625 17.99 0.00 -8.13
CA LEU A 625 17.89 -1.41 -8.52
C LEU A 625 16.56 -1.62 -9.21
N VAL A 626 16.57 -2.13 -10.44
CA VAL A 626 15.36 -2.49 -11.19
C VAL A 626 15.41 -3.93 -11.69
N ASP A 627 14.23 -4.50 -11.89
CA ASP A 627 14.07 -5.77 -12.62
C ASP A 627 14.85 -5.72 -13.96
N ASP A 628 15.49 -6.83 -14.31
CA ASP A 628 15.96 -7.03 -15.67
C ASP A 628 14.76 -7.48 -16.53
N SER A 629 14.02 -6.53 -17.12
CA SER A 629 12.76 -6.79 -17.86
C SER A 629 12.90 -7.76 -19.03
N GLY A 630 14.13 -7.97 -19.54
CA GLY A 630 14.43 -8.96 -20.56
C GLY A 630 14.84 -10.34 -20.04
N SER A 631 14.79 -10.56 -18.72
CA SER A 631 15.18 -11.81 -18.08
C SER A 631 14.02 -12.80 -18.04
N THR A 632 14.37 -14.09 -18.06
CA THR A 632 13.39 -15.16 -17.89
C THR A 632 12.73 -15.11 -16.53
N SER A 633 13.43 -14.66 -15.49
CA SER A 633 12.86 -14.54 -14.14
C SER A 633 11.83 -13.43 -14.03
N PHE A 634 12.06 -12.28 -14.66
CA PHE A 634 11.06 -11.22 -14.73
C PHE A 634 9.80 -11.73 -15.43
N ILE A 635 9.94 -12.23 -16.66
CA ILE A 635 8.81 -12.74 -17.46
C ILE A 635 8.03 -13.83 -16.72
N LYS A 636 8.73 -14.81 -16.13
CA LYS A 636 8.09 -15.90 -15.40
C LYS A 636 7.26 -15.38 -14.23
N GLU A 637 7.77 -14.38 -13.52
CA GLU A 637 7.13 -13.88 -12.33
C GLU A 637 5.99 -12.92 -12.66
N THR A 638 6.19 -11.99 -13.58
CA THR A 638 5.21 -10.94 -13.88
C THR A 638 4.14 -11.36 -14.88
N ILE A 639 4.49 -12.18 -15.88
CA ILE A 639 3.53 -12.62 -16.91
C ILE A 639 2.96 -14.00 -16.56
N HIS A 640 3.78 -14.91 -16.02
CA HIS A 640 3.35 -16.29 -15.71
C HIS A 640 3.17 -16.55 -14.21
N GLN A 641 3.03 -15.50 -13.41
CA GLN A 641 2.66 -15.56 -11.99
C GLN A 641 3.55 -16.49 -11.13
N GLY A 642 4.81 -16.71 -11.53
CA GLY A 642 5.78 -17.55 -10.83
C GLY A 642 5.61 -19.06 -11.05
N GLU A 643 4.79 -19.49 -12.02
CA GLU A 643 4.53 -20.91 -12.31
C GLU A 643 5.81 -21.70 -12.59
N SER A 644 6.05 -22.78 -11.83
CA SER A 644 7.30 -23.53 -11.89
C SER A 644 7.54 -24.25 -13.23
N ASN A 645 6.48 -24.70 -13.91
CA ASN A 645 6.52 -25.52 -15.12
C ASN A 645 5.95 -24.81 -16.36
N VAL A 646 6.29 -23.53 -16.54
CA VAL A 646 5.82 -22.76 -17.70
C VAL A 646 6.77 -22.82 -18.90
N THR A 647 6.22 -23.04 -20.09
CA THR A 647 6.95 -22.81 -21.35
C THR A 647 7.01 -21.31 -21.60
N LEU A 648 8.21 -20.74 -21.70
CA LEU A 648 8.39 -19.33 -22.01
C LEU A 648 8.49 -19.14 -23.52
N GLY A 649 7.74 -18.17 -24.05
CA GLY A 649 7.82 -17.78 -25.45
C GLY A 649 9.07 -16.96 -25.79
N ASP A 650 9.10 -16.49 -27.03
CA ASP A 650 10.20 -15.71 -27.57
C ASP A 650 10.13 -14.25 -27.13
N LEU A 651 11.31 -13.66 -26.96
CA LEU A 651 11.49 -12.26 -26.59
C LEU A 651 12.37 -11.59 -27.65
N ILE A 652 11.81 -10.58 -28.31
CA ILE A 652 12.45 -9.83 -29.39
C ILE A 652 12.59 -8.39 -28.91
N GLN A 653 13.83 -7.92 -28.74
CA GLN A 653 14.08 -6.53 -28.34
C GLN A 653 14.23 -5.63 -29.57
N GLY A 654 13.51 -4.51 -29.59
CA GLY A 654 13.67 -3.46 -30.58
C GLY A 654 14.83 -2.51 -30.23
N ASP A 655 15.47 -1.97 -31.26
CA ASP A 655 16.60 -1.04 -31.14
C ASP A 655 16.54 -0.02 -32.28
N ALA A 656 16.78 1.25 -31.96
CA ALA A 656 17.03 2.27 -32.98
C ALA A 656 18.42 2.01 -33.56
N GLY A 657 18.49 1.35 -34.73
CA GLY A 657 19.74 1.11 -35.42
C GLY A 657 20.50 2.42 -35.70
N LYS A 658 21.75 2.31 -36.18
CA LYS A 658 22.53 3.49 -36.59
C LYS A 658 21.99 4.09 -37.90
N GLY A 659 20.92 4.90 -37.86
CA GLY A 659 20.42 5.66 -39.02
C GLY A 659 19.02 5.24 -39.48
N ALA A 660 18.84 5.00 -40.78
CA ALA A 660 17.53 4.86 -41.46
C ALA A 660 16.70 3.60 -41.12
N TYR A 661 17.14 2.79 -40.16
CA TYR A 661 16.51 1.52 -39.79
C TYR A 661 16.30 1.48 -38.28
N ALA A 662 15.06 1.69 -37.84
CA ALA A 662 14.62 1.58 -36.46
C ALA A 662 13.69 0.36 -36.31
N ALA A 663 13.53 -0.16 -35.10
CA ALA A 663 12.53 -1.19 -34.82
C ALA A 663 11.14 -0.53 -34.75
N ASN A 664 10.66 -0.09 -35.90
CA ASN A 664 9.42 0.68 -36.05
C ASN A 664 8.19 -0.21 -36.31
N LEU A 665 8.36 -1.53 -36.30
CA LEU A 665 7.33 -2.55 -36.57
C LEU A 665 6.72 -2.46 -37.98
N GLY A 666 7.45 -1.94 -38.96
CA GLY A 666 7.07 -1.98 -40.38
C GLY A 666 7.41 -3.31 -41.06
N PHE A 667 6.54 -3.74 -41.97
CA PHE A 667 6.78 -4.93 -42.80
C PHE A 667 7.83 -4.64 -43.87
N ILE A 668 8.85 -5.50 -43.97
CA ILE A 668 9.97 -5.35 -44.94
C ILE A 668 10.04 -6.55 -45.88
N GLY A 669 9.76 -7.76 -45.39
CA GLY A 669 9.79 -8.99 -46.15
C GLY A 669 9.36 -10.20 -45.32
N ASP A 670 9.21 -11.34 -45.98
CA ASP A 670 8.58 -12.56 -45.44
C ASP A 670 9.49 -13.43 -44.57
N THR A 671 10.80 -13.13 -44.49
CA THR A 671 11.78 -13.96 -43.78
C THR A 671 12.58 -13.13 -42.78
N ALA A 672 13.17 -13.77 -41.77
CA ALA A 672 13.97 -13.08 -40.76
C ALA A 672 15.27 -12.47 -41.33
N GLU A 673 15.68 -12.87 -42.54
CA GLU A 673 16.81 -12.28 -43.27
C GLU A 673 16.54 -10.84 -43.72
N ALA A 674 15.27 -10.46 -43.92
CA ALA A 674 14.88 -9.10 -44.27
C ALA A 674 15.09 -8.08 -43.12
N TYR A 675 15.27 -8.57 -41.89
CA TYR A 675 15.34 -7.76 -40.68
C TYR A 675 16.74 -7.83 -40.04
N ASP A 676 17.37 -6.66 -39.85
CA ASP A 676 18.72 -6.53 -39.29
C ASP A 676 18.77 -7.00 -37.81
N ASP A 677 19.72 -7.88 -37.49
CA ASP A 677 19.95 -8.42 -36.14
C ASP A 677 20.28 -7.36 -35.09
N LYS A 678 20.72 -6.18 -35.50
CA LYS A 678 20.99 -5.04 -34.61
C LYS A 678 19.72 -4.27 -34.28
N VAL A 679 18.67 -4.41 -35.09
CA VAL A 679 17.37 -3.72 -34.93
C VAL A 679 16.39 -4.63 -34.19
N TYR A 680 16.19 -5.87 -34.65
CA TYR A 680 15.33 -6.86 -34.00
C TYR A 680 16.17 -7.98 -33.37
N LYS A 681 16.45 -7.84 -32.07
CA LYS A 681 17.34 -8.75 -31.32
C LYS A 681 16.54 -9.86 -30.66
N VAL A 682 16.56 -11.06 -31.26
CA VAL A 682 15.98 -12.27 -30.66
C VAL A 682 16.87 -12.79 -29.53
N LYS A 683 16.38 -12.79 -28.28
CA LYS A 683 17.21 -13.02 -27.08
C LYS A 683 17.72 -14.46 -26.91
N LYS A 684 16.98 -15.46 -27.39
CA LYS A 684 17.28 -16.88 -27.18
C LYS A 684 17.75 -17.64 -28.42
N ALA A 685 17.68 -17.04 -29.61
CA ALA A 685 18.07 -17.70 -30.85
C ALA A 685 19.60 -17.91 -30.91
N LYS A 686 20.02 -19.15 -31.21
CA LYS A 686 21.43 -19.53 -31.41
C LYS A 686 21.72 -19.98 -32.84
N THR A 687 20.69 -20.30 -33.62
CA THR A 687 20.80 -20.70 -35.03
C THR A 687 19.87 -19.87 -35.89
N ALA A 688 20.09 -19.88 -37.21
CA ALA A 688 19.25 -19.16 -38.17
C ALA A 688 17.81 -19.67 -38.14
N GLU A 689 17.61 -20.99 -38.00
CA GLU A 689 16.29 -21.62 -37.93
C GLU A 689 15.51 -21.20 -36.68
N GLN A 690 16.19 -21.06 -35.54
CA GLN A 690 15.58 -20.56 -34.31
C GLN A 690 15.21 -19.07 -34.43
N LYS A 691 16.04 -18.29 -35.13
CA LYS A 691 15.74 -16.88 -35.40
C LYS A 691 14.51 -16.78 -36.31
N GLU A 692 14.47 -17.56 -37.39
CA GLU A 692 13.36 -17.61 -38.33
C GLU A 692 12.06 -17.96 -37.60
N ALA A 693 12.05 -19.04 -36.82
CA ALA A 693 10.87 -19.47 -36.06
C ALA A 693 10.39 -18.42 -35.05
N ALA A 694 11.30 -17.70 -34.38
CA ALA A 694 10.95 -16.66 -33.42
C ALA A 694 10.43 -15.38 -34.09
N MET A 695 10.98 -15.02 -35.26
CA MET A 695 10.60 -13.83 -36.00
C MET A 695 9.30 -14.02 -36.80
N GLN A 696 8.99 -15.25 -37.23
CA GLN A 696 7.85 -15.53 -38.10
C GLN A 696 6.52 -14.96 -37.56
N PRO A 697 6.12 -15.16 -36.29
CA PRO A 697 4.88 -14.56 -35.77
C PRO A 697 4.93 -13.02 -35.73
N LEU A 698 6.11 -12.43 -35.53
CA LEU A 698 6.29 -10.98 -35.56
C LEU A 698 6.13 -10.44 -36.98
N ILE A 699 6.67 -11.16 -37.98
CA ILE A 699 6.53 -10.82 -39.40
C ILE A 699 5.06 -10.89 -39.82
N GLU A 700 4.33 -11.92 -39.40
CA GLU A 700 2.89 -12.06 -39.64
C GLU A 700 2.09 -10.90 -39.01
N PHE A 701 2.46 -10.46 -37.81
CA PHE A 701 1.87 -9.26 -37.20
C PHE A 701 2.18 -8.00 -38.02
N MET A 702 3.42 -7.81 -38.45
CA MET A 702 3.80 -6.67 -39.30
C MET A 702 3.05 -6.67 -40.64
N GLN A 703 2.86 -7.84 -41.27
CA GLN A 703 2.05 -8.00 -42.48
C GLN A 703 0.58 -7.65 -42.23
N PHE A 704 0.02 -8.12 -41.11
CA PHE A 704 -1.35 -7.78 -40.72
C PHE A 704 -1.51 -6.26 -40.59
N ILE A 705 -0.60 -5.58 -39.88
CA ILE A 705 -0.61 -4.12 -39.73
C ILE A 705 -0.49 -3.41 -41.08
N ASP A 706 0.39 -3.87 -41.96
CA ASP A 706 0.63 -3.24 -43.27
C ASP A 706 -0.56 -3.36 -44.22
N SER A 707 -1.27 -4.49 -44.16
CA SER A 707 -2.42 -4.81 -45.00
C SER A 707 -3.77 -4.38 -44.41
N TYR A 708 -3.82 -3.94 -43.15
CA TYR A 708 -5.05 -3.50 -42.49
C TYR A 708 -5.54 -2.19 -43.10
N ASP A 709 -6.74 -2.19 -43.68
CA ASP A 709 -7.43 -0.98 -44.13
C ASP A 709 -8.18 -0.35 -42.94
N PRO A 710 -7.84 0.88 -42.49
CA PRO A 710 -8.55 1.54 -41.41
C PRO A 710 -10.05 1.73 -41.68
N GLU A 711 -10.47 1.79 -42.94
CA GLU A 711 -11.89 1.92 -43.33
C GLU A 711 -12.70 0.64 -43.06
N ASP A 712 -12.02 -0.52 -42.94
CA ASP A 712 -12.64 -1.81 -42.61
C ASP A 712 -12.77 -2.02 -41.07
N ALA A 713 -12.30 -1.07 -40.26
CA ALA A 713 -12.32 -1.18 -38.81
C ALA A 713 -13.77 -1.21 -38.27
N PRO A 714 -14.14 -2.22 -37.45
CA PRO A 714 -15.46 -2.26 -36.84
C PRO A 714 -15.75 -1.02 -35.99
N GLU A 715 -16.96 -0.45 -36.12
CA GLU A 715 -17.41 0.63 -35.22
C GLU A 715 -17.45 0.20 -33.75
N ASN A 716 -17.70 -1.08 -33.50
CA ASN A 716 -17.73 -1.64 -32.16
C ASN A 716 -16.30 -1.95 -31.65
N GLU A 717 -15.90 -1.26 -30.58
CA GLU A 717 -14.57 -1.42 -29.95
C GLU A 717 -14.25 -2.87 -29.59
N ALA A 718 -15.22 -3.64 -29.05
CA ALA A 718 -14.98 -5.02 -28.66
C ALA A 718 -14.70 -5.92 -29.89
N MET A 719 -15.38 -5.70 -31.01
CA MET A 719 -15.11 -6.43 -32.25
C MET A 719 -13.75 -6.07 -32.85
N LEU A 720 -13.37 -4.79 -32.83
CA LEU A 720 -12.06 -4.34 -33.26
C LEU A 720 -10.95 -4.98 -32.42
N LEU A 721 -11.12 -4.99 -31.09
CA LEU A 721 -10.17 -5.64 -30.19
C LEU A 721 -10.06 -7.14 -30.44
N GLU A 722 -11.18 -7.84 -30.67
CA GLU A 722 -11.15 -9.27 -31.01
C GLU A 722 -10.46 -9.56 -32.37
N GLN A 723 -10.52 -8.64 -33.35
CA GLN A 723 -9.73 -8.76 -34.60
C GLN A 723 -8.22 -8.66 -34.36
N TRP A 724 -7.79 -7.75 -33.49
CA TRP A 724 -6.37 -7.51 -33.19
C TRP A 724 -5.81 -8.51 -32.16
N LYS A 725 -6.70 -9.11 -31.38
CA LYS A 725 -6.40 -10.04 -30.29
C LYS A 725 -5.45 -11.16 -30.69
N PRO A 726 -5.49 -11.82 -31.86
CA PRO A 726 -4.54 -12.88 -32.18
C PRO A 726 -3.08 -12.41 -32.25
N TYR A 727 -2.84 -11.10 -32.42
CA TYR A 727 -1.51 -10.56 -32.66
C TYR A 727 -0.94 -9.78 -31.49
N ILE A 728 -1.73 -8.91 -30.83
CA ILE A 728 -1.23 -8.01 -29.79
C ILE A 728 -2.30 -7.70 -28.75
N ASP A 729 -1.86 -7.46 -27.51
CA ASP A 729 -2.68 -6.76 -26.51
C ASP A 729 -2.77 -5.26 -26.84
N ALA A 730 -3.73 -4.92 -27.70
CA ALA A 730 -3.93 -3.55 -28.17
C ALA A 730 -4.27 -2.55 -27.04
N LYS A 731 -4.96 -2.99 -25.98
CA LYS A 731 -5.29 -2.11 -24.84
C LYS A 731 -4.04 -1.69 -24.08
N GLN A 732 -3.19 -2.65 -23.76
CA GLN A 732 -1.91 -2.38 -23.10
C GLN A 732 -1.02 -1.50 -23.97
N PHE A 733 -0.95 -1.78 -25.28
CA PHE A 733 -0.17 -0.97 -26.19
C PHE A 733 -0.65 0.49 -26.25
N ILE A 734 -1.96 0.72 -26.37
CA ILE A 734 -2.54 2.09 -26.38
C ILE A 734 -2.22 2.83 -25.08
N ARG A 735 -2.32 2.15 -23.92
CA ARG A 735 -1.93 2.74 -22.63
C ARG A 735 -0.44 3.10 -22.59
N GLN A 736 0.42 2.23 -23.11
CA GLN A 736 1.85 2.51 -23.23
C GLN A 736 2.10 3.76 -24.08
N MET A 737 1.40 3.90 -25.22
CA MET A 737 1.55 5.09 -26.07
C MET A 737 1.09 6.37 -25.36
N ALA A 738 0.01 6.26 -24.57
CA ALA A 738 -0.48 7.39 -23.78
C ALA A 738 0.57 7.82 -22.75
N LEU A 739 1.22 6.85 -22.10
CA LEU A 739 2.24 7.15 -21.10
C LEU A 739 3.57 7.62 -21.71
N GLU A 740 3.99 7.08 -22.86
CA GLU A 740 5.17 7.57 -23.59
C GLU A 740 5.01 9.04 -23.96
N TRP A 741 3.80 9.46 -24.35
CA TRP A 741 3.50 10.86 -24.53
C TRP A 741 3.57 11.65 -23.22
N ILE A 742 2.86 11.22 -22.17
CA ILE A 742 2.80 11.90 -20.86
C ILE A 742 4.20 12.10 -20.26
N GLY A 743 5.05 11.07 -20.27
CA GLY A 743 6.40 11.18 -19.76
C GLY A 743 7.41 11.74 -20.77
N GLY A 744 7.00 12.02 -22.01
CA GLY A 744 7.89 12.55 -23.05
C GLY A 744 9.00 11.57 -23.46
N ASN A 745 8.71 10.27 -23.40
CA ASN A 745 9.66 9.20 -23.71
C ASN A 745 9.85 9.06 -25.23
N TRP A 746 10.58 10.00 -25.81
CA TRP A 746 10.80 10.07 -27.24
C TRP A 746 11.67 8.92 -27.77
N ASP A 747 12.51 8.32 -26.93
CA ASP A 747 13.41 7.23 -27.36
C ASP A 747 12.74 5.86 -27.31
N ALA A 748 11.43 5.81 -27.10
CA ALA A 748 10.66 4.58 -27.02
C ALA A 748 10.04 4.17 -28.37
N VAL A 749 9.05 3.28 -28.34
CA VAL A 749 8.47 2.69 -29.55
C VAL A 749 7.63 3.69 -30.35
N GLN A 750 7.05 4.73 -29.72
CA GLN A 750 6.24 5.70 -30.46
C GLN A 750 7.04 6.51 -31.50
N TYR A 751 8.30 6.90 -31.23
CA TYR A 751 9.08 7.79 -32.10
C TYR A 751 10.43 7.23 -32.58
N SER A 752 11.25 6.64 -31.72
CA SER A 752 12.57 6.14 -32.13
C SER A 752 12.56 4.67 -32.55
N GLY A 753 11.52 3.91 -32.18
CA GLY A 753 11.52 2.46 -32.34
C GLY A 753 12.60 1.80 -31.48
N ASN A 754 12.80 2.28 -30.26
CA ASN A 754 13.82 1.81 -29.33
C ASN A 754 13.22 1.60 -27.92
N ASN A 755 14.00 1.08 -26.97
CA ASN A 755 13.64 0.95 -25.55
C ASN A 755 12.35 0.14 -25.28
N TYR A 756 12.10 -0.89 -26.09
CA TYR A 756 11.01 -1.85 -25.87
C TYR A 756 11.41 -3.27 -26.26
N ALA A 757 10.63 -4.26 -25.81
CA ALA A 757 10.66 -5.61 -26.34
C ALA A 757 9.25 -6.15 -26.56
N MET A 758 9.15 -7.15 -27.44
CA MET A 758 7.94 -7.89 -27.76
C MET A 758 8.08 -9.30 -27.19
N TYR A 759 7.23 -9.66 -26.24
CA TYR A 759 7.13 -11.02 -25.71
C TYR A 759 5.96 -11.76 -26.37
N HIS A 760 6.26 -12.85 -27.08
CA HIS A 760 5.24 -13.68 -27.71
C HIS A 760 4.70 -14.69 -26.69
N HIS A 761 3.44 -14.53 -26.27
CA HIS A 761 2.85 -15.38 -25.24
C HIS A 761 2.48 -16.76 -25.81
N PRO A 762 3.05 -17.87 -25.29
CA PRO A 762 2.94 -19.19 -25.94
C PRO A 762 1.54 -19.79 -25.89
N THR A 763 0.73 -19.43 -24.88
CA THR A 763 -0.66 -19.93 -24.75
C THR A 763 -1.66 -19.13 -25.58
N THR A 764 -1.55 -17.81 -25.61
CA THR A 764 -2.53 -16.94 -26.26
C THR A 764 -2.15 -16.58 -27.70
N GLY A 765 -0.87 -16.75 -28.08
CA GLY A 765 -0.31 -16.32 -29.36
C GLY A 765 -0.07 -14.80 -29.46
N GLN A 766 -0.37 -14.05 -28.41
CA GLN A 766 -0.36 -12.59 -28.44
C GLN A 766 1.02 -12.02 -28.11
N TYR A 767 1.37 -10.91 -28.75
CA TYR A 767 2.46 -10.09 -28.28
C TYR A 767 2.04 -9.20 -27.09
N ILE A 768 2.88 -9.22 -26.07
CA ILE A 768 2.87 -8.29 -24.94
C ILE A 768 4.07 -7.37 -25.08
N THR A 769 3.84 -6.06 -25.02
CA THR A 769 4.93 -5.07 -25.08
C THR A 769 5.57 -4.90 -23.70
N ILE A 770 6.90 -4.81 -23.69
CA ILE A 770 7.69 -4.61 -22.48
C ILE A 770 8.46 -3.29 -22.64
N PRO A 771 7.97 -2.17 -22.09
CA PRO A 771 8.71 -0.91 -22.11
C PRO A 771 9.96 -1.01 -21.23
N MET A 772 11.02 -0.30 -21.61
CA MET A 772 12.33 -0.34 -20.94
C MET A 772 12.98 1.05 -20.94
N ASP A 773 14.02 1.24 -20.11
CA ASP A 773 14.96 2.38 -20.16
C ASP A 773 14.28 3.77 -20.10
N PHE A 774 14.05 4.29 -18.90
CA PHE A 774 13.25 5.51 -18.68
C PHE A 774 14.06 6.70 -18.13
N ASP A 775 15.38 6.70 -18.33
CA ASP A 775 16.29 7.74 -17.86
C ASP A 775 16.09 9.10 -18.59
N TYR A 776 15.55 9.08 -19.82
CA TYR A 776 15.16 10.28 -20.57
C TYR A 776 13.64 10.47 -20.62
N THR A 777 13.06 10.72 -19.45
CA THR A 777 11.65 11.04 -19.27
C THR A 777 11.48 12.32 -18.44
N PHE A 778 10.27 12.86 -18.41
CA PHE A 778 9.89 14.05 -17.63
C PHE A 778 10.86 15.23 -17.81
N GLY A 779 11.08 15.61 -19.09
CA GLY A 779 11.90 16.77 -19.45
C GLY A 779 13.41 16.53 -19.45
N ASN A 780 13.87 15.35 -19.01
CA ASN A 780 15.30 15.02 -19.01
C ASN A 780 15.79 14.55 -20.37
N GLY A 781 17.00 14.96 -20.76
CA GLY A 781 17.62 14.53 -22.01
C GLY A 781 16.99 15.15 -23.27
N LEU A 782 16.15 16.18 -23.12
CA LEU A 782 15.51 16.84 -24.26
C LEU A 782 16.38 17.99 -24.78
N GLU A 783 16.71 17.95 -26.07
CA GLU A 783 17.47 18.98 -26.76
C GLU A 783 16.59 19.77 -27.73
N GLU A 784 16.85 21.09 -27.86
CA GLU A 784 16.24 21.95 -28.89
C GLU A 784 14.71 21.85 -28.98
N ASP A 785 14.18 21.49 -30.16
CA ASP A 785 12.76 21.37 -30.47
C ASP A 785 12.07 20.21 -29.72
N GLN A 786 12.83 19.27 -29.15
CA GLN A 786 12.29 18.17 -28.34
C GLN A 786 11.57 18.66 -27.09
N ARG A 787 11.90 19.86 -26.62
CA ARG A 787 11.21 20.51 -25.49
C ARG A 787 9.75 20.78 -25.77
N ASN A 788 9.36 20.89 -27.05
CA ASN A 788 7.96 21.03 -27.42
C ASN A 788 7.15 19.76 -27.11
N LEU A 789 7.76 18.62 -26.73
CA LEU A 789 7.03 17.50 -26.15
C LEU A 789 6.27 17.87 -24.88
N MET A 790 6.69 18.91 -24.15
CA MET A 790 6.00 19.34 -22.93
C MET A 790 4.65 20.01 -23.25
N THR A 791 4.59 20.80 -24.32
CA THR A 791 3.48 21.72 -24.62
C THR A 791 2.81 21.50 -25.97
N GLY A 792 3.40 20.68 -26.84
CA GLY A 792 2.94 20.42 -28.20
C GLY A 792 1.67 19.59 -28.27
N GLU A 793 1.06 19.55 -29.45
CA GLU A 793 -0.13 18.74 -29.71
C GLU A 793 0.24 17.29 -30.05
N TRP A 794 -0.65 16.38 -29.67
CA TRP A 794 -0.34 14.98 -29.46
C TRP A 794 -0.01 14.15 -30.73
N PRO A 795 -0.68 14.24 -31.90
CA PRO A 795 -0.31 13.36 -33.01
C PRO A 795 0.66 13.96 -34.04
N GLU A 796 1.02 15.24 -33.93
CA GLU A 796 1.80 15.97 -34.96
C GLU A 796 3.21 16.36 -34.51
N PHE A 797 3.60 15.99 -33.29
CA PHE A 797 4.93 16.32 -32.80
C PHE A 797 6.00 15.61 -33.65
N THR A 798 6.83 16.41 -34.31
CA THR A 798 8.02 15.94 -35.02
C THR A 798 9.22 16.77 -34.55
N ALA A 799 10.32 16.10 -34.22
CA ALA A 799 11.60 16.73 -33.90
C ALA A 799 12.72 16.08 -34.69
N GLY A 800 13.34 16.85 -35.59
CA GLY A 800 14.45 16.41 -36.43
C GLY A 800 14.24 15.04 -37.12
N ARG A 801 15.16 14.08 -36.90
CA ARG A 801 15.16 12.74 -37.53
C ARG A 801 14.23 11.71 -36.86
N LYS A 802 13.37 12.12 -35.93
CA LYS A 802 12.53 11.20 -35.15
C LYS A 802 11.15 11.14 -35.80
N THR A 803 10.83 10.00 -36.41
CA THR A 803 9.58 9.74 -37.14
C THR A 803 8.80 8.69 -36.39
N HIS A 804 7.48 8.86 -36.24
CA HIS A 804 6.66 7.86 -35.58
C HIS A 804 6.92 6.43 -36.07
N SER A 805 6.77 5.47 -35.16
CA SER A 805 6.79 4.07 -35.58
C SER A 805 5.66 3.79 -36.57
N PHE A 806 5.92 2.85 -37.47
CA PHE A 806 4.95 2.44 -38.46
C PHE A 806 3.69 1.89 -37.80
N LEU A 807 3.83 1.14 -36.70
CA LEU A 807 2.70 0.69 -35.90
C LEU A 807 1.86 1.86 -35.36
N TRP A 808 2.49 2.92 -34.84
CA TRP A 808 1.76 4.09 -34.36
C TRP A 808 0.99 4.79 -35.48
N GLU A 809 1.63 5.00 -36.63
CA GLU A 809 0.99 5.60 -37.82
C GLU A 809 -0.24 4.82 -38.29
N ARG A 810 -0.21 3.48 -38.16
CA ARG A 810 -1.34 2.62 -38.52
C ARG A 810 -2.44 2.63 -37.46
N ILE A 811 -2.09 2.61 -36.18
CA ILE A 811 -3.07 2.67 -35.08
C ILE A 811 -3.78 4.02 -35.05
N LYS A 812 -3.06 5.13 -35.24
CA LYS A 812 -3.66 6.48 -35.23
C LYS A 812 -4.56 6.74 -36.44
N ALA A 813 -4.51 5.90 -37.48
CA ALA A 813 -5.42 5.96 -38.61
C ALA A 813 -6.80 5.33 -38.31
N ILE A 814 -6.93 4.57 -37.22
CA ILE A 814 -8.18 3.89 -36.83
C ILE A 814 -8.93 4.77 -35.81
N PRO A 815 -10.12 5.33 -36.15
CA PRO A 815 -10.82 6.29 -35.29
C PRO A 815 -11.13 5.77 -33.88
N GLN A 816 -11.45 4.49 -33.74
CA GLN A 816 -11.79 3.87 -32.46
C GLN A 816 -10.56 3.78 -31.55
N PHE A 817 -9.37 3.46 -32.09
CA PHE A 817 -8.14 3.46 -31.31
C PHE A 817 -7.69 4.87 -30.94
N VAL A 818 -7.86 5.85 -31.82
CA VAL A 818 -7.65 7.27 -31.49
C VAL A 818 -8.52 7.70 -30.31
N LYS A 819 -9.81 7.33 -30.33
CA LYS A 819 -10.72 7.60 -29.21
C LYS A 819 -10.26 6.90 -27.93
N MET A 820 -9.93 5.60 -27.98
CA MET A 820 -9.44 4.86 -26.81
C MET A 820 -8.18 5.50 -26.22
N TYR A 821 -7.26 5.95 -27.07
CA TYR A 821 -6.06 6.64 -26.66
C TYR A 821 -6.37 7.97 -25.97
N GLN A 822 -7.24 8.80 -26.56
CA GLN A 822 -7.67 10.08 -26.01
C GLN A 822 -8.34 9.93 -24.63
N ASP A 823 -9.23 8.95 -24.50
CA ASP A 823 -9.86 8.59 -23.23
C ASP A 823 -8.80 8.16 -22.21
N THR A 824 -7.84 7.33 -22.63
CA THR A 824 -6.73 6.87 -21.77
C THR A 824 -5.84 8.03 -21.31
N LEU A 825 -5.45 8.96 -22.20
CA LEU A 825 -4.68 10.15 -21.82
C LEU A 825 -5.42 11.00 -20.77
N ARG A 826 -6.71 11.22 -21.01
CA ARG A 826 -7.57 12.01 -20.12
C ARG A 826 -7.65 11.37 -18.74
N ASP A 827 -7.90 10.05 -18.68
CA ASP A 827 -8.01 9.30 -17.44
C ASP A 827 -6.69 9.31 -16.66
N ILE A 828 -5.56 9.00 -17.33
CA ILE A 828 -4.23 9.01 -16.70
C ILE A 828 -3.91 10.40 -16.15
N ASN A 829 -4.12 11.46 -16.94
CA ASN A 829 -3.88 12.82 -16.49
C ASN A 829 -4.77 13.19 -15.30
N THR A 830 -6.07 12.95 -15.41
CA THR A 830 -7.06 13.34 -14.38
C THR A 830 -6.82 12.65 -13.04
N HIS A 831 -6.42 11.37 -13.05
CA HIS A 831 -6.38 10.56 -11.84
C HIS A 831 -4.96 10.31 -11.30
N VAL A 832 -3.94 10.28 -12.16
CA VAL A 832 -2.62 9.79 -11.79
C VAL A 832 -1.51 10.81 -12.06
N SER A 833 -1.35 11.27 -13.29
CA SER A 833 -0.18 12.08 -13.70
C SER A 833 -0.34 13.60 -13.49
N ASN A 834 -1.44 14.06 -12.88
CA ASN A 834 -1.62 15.47 -12.55
C ASN A 834 -0.71 15.92 -11.38
N PRO A 835 -0.48 17.24 -11.24
CA PRO A 835 0.30 17.80 -10.14
C PRO A 835 -0.15 17.39 -8.74
N GLN A 836 -1.46 17.34 -8.46
CA GLN A 836 -1.96 17.06 -7.09
C GLN A 836 -1.59 15.66 -6.60
N THR A 837 -1.54 14.69 -7.52
CA THR A 837 -1.13 13.31 -7.23
C THR A 837 0.39 13.16 -7.29
N MET A 838 1.01 13.57 -8.40
CA MET A 838 2.45 13.35 -8.63
C MET A 838 3.33 14.10 -7.65
N PHE A 839 2.97 15.33 -7.24
CA PHE A 839 3.85 16.12 -6.36
C PHE A 839 4.00 15.48 -4.99
N LYS A 840 2.94 14.88 -4.45
CA LYS A 840 3.01 14.14 -3.17
C LYS A 840 4.01 12.98 -3.25
N ARG A 841 3.98 12.21 -4.36
CA ARG A 841 4.94 11.13 -4.61
C ARG A 841 6.36 11.67 -4.73
N ILE A 842 6.55 12.74 -5.51
CA ILE A 842 7.85 13.40 -5.72
C ILE A 842 8.43 13.90 -4.39
N ASP A 843 7.64 14.60 -3.57
CA ASP A 843 8.08 15.18 -2.31
C ASP A 843 8.46 14.09 -1.29
N GLY A 844 7.68 13.01 -1.23
CA GLY A 844 8.00 11.84 -0.40
C GLY A 844 9.33 11.18 -0.81
N LEU A 845 9.52 10.94 -2.11
CA LEU A 845 10.78 10.40 -2.63
C LEU A 845 11.96 11.36 -2.43
N ALA A 846 11.75 12.67 -2.61
CA ALA A 846 12.77 13.68 -2.39
C ALA A 846 13.26 13.68 -0.94
N TYR A 847 12.34 13.66 0.03
CA TYR A 847 12.66 13.53 1.45
C TYR A 847 13.42 12.23 1.76
N MET A 848 13.01 11.12 1.15
CA MET A 848 13.68 9.83 1.29
C MET A 848 15.12 9.87 0.73
N LEU A 849 15.34 10.51 -0.42
CA LEU A 849 16.60 10.37 -1.15
C LEU A 849 17.64 11.45 -0.83
N GLN A 850 17.22 12.63 -0.36
CA GLN A 850 18.09 13.81 -0.26
C GLN A 850 19.47 13.52 0.36
N ARG A 851 19.52 12.85 1.52
CA ARG A 851 20.78 12.54 2.22
C ARG A 851 21.65 11.54 1.45
N ASP A 852 21.02 10.53 0.87
CA ASP A 852 21.69 9.48 0.11
C ASP A 852 22.23 10.03 -1.22
N VAL A 853 21.56 10.99 -1.84
CA VAL A 853 22.03 11.69 -3.05
C VAL A 853 23.23 12.57 -2.74
N VAL A 854 23.20 13.33 -1.64
CA VAL A 854 24.35 14.13 -1.20
C VAL A 854 25.55 13.24 -0.91
N TRP A 855 25.33 12.13 -0.18
CA TRP A 855 26.37 11.13 0.06
C TRP A 855 26.93 10.57 -1.25
N ASP A 856 26.08 10.15 -2.19
CA ASP A 856 26.52 9.61 -3.48
C ASP A 856 27.39 10.60 -4.26
N ARG A 857 27.01 11.87 -4.29
CA ARG A 857 27.73 12.93 -5.02
C ARG A 857 29.10 13.24 -4.43
N SER A 858 29.30 13.00 -3.12
CA SER A 858 30.60 13.19 -2.48
C SER A 858 31.61 12.06 -2.76
N LEU A 859 31.19 10.95 -3.36
CA LEU A 859 32.04 9.79 -3.55
C LEU A 859 32.99 9.95 -4.73
N GLU A 860 34.23 9.51 -4.52
CA GLU A 860 35.15 9.20 -5.62
C GLU A 860 34.60 8.03 -6.46
N ARG A 861 34.70 8.13 -7.79
CA ARG A 861 34.17 7.11 -8.70
C ARG A 861 35.23 6.07 -9.05
N PHE A 862 34.78 4.83 -9.23
CA PHE A 862 35.63 3.70 -9.65
C PHE A 862 36.15 3.81 -11.08
N THR A 863 35.51 4.62 -11.93
CA THR A 863 35.91 4.77 -13.34
C THR A 863 36.01 6.25 -13.70
N GLU A 864 36.90 6.57 -14.63
CA GLU A 864 36.94 7.89 -15.28
C GLU A 864 35.84 8.02 -16.33
N GLY A 865 35.33 9.22 -16.59
CA GLY A 865 34.34 9.46 -17.63
C GLY A 865 33.62 10.79 -17.48
N LEU A 866 32.49 10.93 -18.17
CA LEU A 866 31.64 12.11 -18.01
C LEU A 866 31.12 12.22 -16.58
N THR A 867 31.05 13.46 -16.09
CA THR A 867 30.49 13.83 -14.79
C THR A 867 29.64 15.08 -14.93
N ARG A 868 28.64 15.23 -14.05
CA ARG A 868 27.91 16.48 -13.85
C ARG A 868 28.30 17.06 -12.49
N PRO A 869 28.63 18.35 -12.38
CA PRO A 869 29.04 18.97 -11.12
C PRO A 869 27.83 19.40 -10.28
N TRP A 870 26.83 18.52 -10.12
CA TRP A 870 25.63 18.85 -9.34
C TRP A 870 25.97 18.96 -7.83
N SER A 871 25.55 20.05 -7.24
CA SER A 871 25.56 20.35 -5.80
C SER A 871 24.46 19.61 -5.04
N ALA A 872 24.39 19.75 -3.72
CA ALA A 872 23.26 19.23 -2.94
C ALA A 872 21.96 19.97 -3.30
N GLU A 873 22.08 21.27 -3.57
CA GLU A 873 20.99 22.17 -3.92
C GLU A 873 20.39 21.81 -5.28
N ASP A 874 21.20 21.37 -6.24
CA ASP A 874 20.74 20.95 -7.56
C ASP A 874 19.77 19.76 -7.51
N PHE A 875 19.83 18.91 -6.48
CA PHE A 875 18.87 17.81 -6.32
C PHE A 875 17.45 18.34 -6.10
N LEU A 876 17.25 19.23 -5.12
CA LEU A 876 15.94 19.80 -4.81
C LEU A 876 15.54 20.87 -5.84
N GLY A 877 16.50 21.67 -6.31
CA GLY A 877 16.25 22.68 -7.35
C GLY A 877 15.73 22.05 -8.65
N SER A 878 16.27 20.87 -9.01
CA SER A 878 15.85 20.13 -10.22
C SER A 878 14.43 19.55 -10.15
N LEU A 879 13.79 19.59 -8.97
CA LEU A 879 12.36 19.27 -8.86
C LEU A 879 11.53 20.37 -9.49
N GLU A 880 11.86 21.62 -9.24
CA GLU A 880 11.05 22.75 -9.68
C GLU A 880 11.50 23.27 -11.04
N HIS A 881 12.81 23.36 -11.32
CA HIS A 881 13.36 24.01 -12.51
C HIS A 881 14.50 23.17 -13.11
N GLY A 882 14.96 23.47 -14.33
CA GLY A 882 16.14 22.81 -14.90
C GLY A 882 17.44 23.08 -14.11
N SER A 883 18.40 22.15 -14.18
CA SER A 883 19.75 22.31 -13.61
C SER A 883 20.63 23.29 -14.43
N GLY A 884 20.14 23.73 -15.61
CA GLY A 884 20.80 24.70 -16.48
C GLY A 884 21.67 24.10 -17.60
N GLN A 885 21.84 22.78 -17.69
CA GLN A 885 22.51 22.14 -18.84
C GLN A 885 21.61 22.09 -20.07
N GLN A 886 22.18 22.01 -21.29
CA GLN A 886 21.40 22.03 -22.54
C GLN A 886 20.32 20.94 -22.63
N ASP A 887 20.52 19.82 -21.96
CA ASP A 887 19.65 18.64 -21.92
C ASP A 887 18.87 18.50 -20.59
N GLU A 888 19.00 19.49 -19.69
CA GLU A 888 18.44 19.47 -18.32
C GLU A 888 17.72 20.80 -17.98
N GLN A 889 17.13 21.49 -18.98
CA GLN A 889 16.50 22.81 -18.74
C GLN A 889 15.09 22.75 -18.12
N ILE A 890 14.49 21.57 -17.94
CA ILE A 890 13.11 21.44 -17.44
C ILE A 890 13.12 20.70 -16.11
N GLY A 891 12.51 21.30 -15.09
CA GLY A 891 12.31 20.68 -13.79
C GLY A 891 11.31 19.53 -13.84
N LEU A 892 11.38 18.60 -12.89
CA LEU A 892 10.48 17.45 -12.85
C LEU A 892 9.00 17.86 -12.67
N LYS A 893 8.71 18.74 -11.70
CA LYS A 893 7.36 19.27 -11.44
C LYS A 893 6.92 20.29 -12.48
N GLU A 894 7.86 21.03 -13.05
CA GLU A 894 7.62 21.89 -14.21
C GLU A 894 7.10 21.07 -15.39
N TRP A 895 7.76 19.95 -15.72
CA TRP A 895 7.29 19.03 -16.76
C TRP A 895 5.88 18.54 -16.48
N ILE A 896 5.64 18.02 -15.27
CA ILE A 896 4.33 17.46 -14.88
C ILE A 896 3.22 18.51 -15.02
N SER A 897 3.48 19.75 -14.57
CA SER A 897 2.52 20.85 -14.68
C SER A 897 2.24 21.22 -16.12
N GLY A 898 3.30 21.50 -16.89
CA GLY A 898 3.18 21.91 -18.29
C GLY A 898 2.50 20.84 -19.15
N LYS A 899 2.83 19.57 -18.90
CA LYS A 899 2.21 18.46 -19.62
C LYS A 899 0.75 18.26 -19.24
N SER A 900 0.42 18.37 -17.96
CA SER A 900 -0.97 18.24 -17.50
C SER A 900 -1.85 19.34 -18.09
N GLU A 901 -1.36 20.58 -18.12
CA GLU A 901 -2.04 21.71 -18.77
C GLU A 901 -2.17 21.51 -20.28
N SER A 902 -1.11 21.04 -20.95
CA SER A 902 -1.14 20.72 -22.38
C SER A 902 -2.25 19.72 -22.73
N ILE A 903 -2.40 18.65 -21.95
CA ILE A 903 -3.46 17.65 -22.15
C ILE A 903 -4.85 18.25 -21.91
N MET A 904 -5.03 19.08 -20.88
CA MET A 904 -6.32 19.73 -20.59
C MET A 904 -6.75 20.72 -21.68
N ASN A 905 -5.80 21.35 -22.37
CA ASN A 905 -6.06 22.35 -23.40
C ASN A 905 -6.32 21.75 -24.80
N MET A 906 -6.21 20.43 -24.98
CA MET A 906 -6.50 19.78 -26.28
C MET A 906 -8.01 19.88 -26.58
N GLN A 907 -8.35 20.49 -27.72
CA GLN A 907 -9.75 20.82 -28.10
C GLN A 907 -10.69 19.59 -28.13
N ASP A 908 -10.19 18.42 -28.56
CA ASP A 908 -10.96 17.16 -28.61
C ASP A 908 -11.05 16.45 -27.25
N LEU A 909 -10.34 16.92 -26.23
CA LEU A 909 -10.45 16.45 -24.85
C LEU A 909 -11.38 17.32 -23.99
N SER A 910 -11.92 18.40 -24.54
CA SER A 910 -13.00 19.18 -23.92
C SER A 910 -14.24 18.29 -23.71
N PRO A 911 -14.94 18.35 -22.57
CA PRO A 911 -16.16 17.56 -22.37
C PRO A 911 -17.23 17.95 -23.39
N SER A 912 -17.51 17.08 -24.35
CA SER A 912 -18.60 17.19 -25.30
C SER A 912 -19.89 16.65 -24.68
N GLY A 913 -20.45 17.41 -23.73
CA GLY A 913 -21.75 17.12 -23.13
C GLY A 913 -22.37 18.34 -22.45
N PRO A 914 -23.71 18.45 -22.34
CA PRO A 914 -24.40 19.66 -21.85
C PRO A 914 -24.18 19.98 -20.36
N ASP A 915 -23.49 19.12 -19.60
CA ASP A 915 -23.26 19.32 -18.17
C ASP A 915 -21.85 19.89 -17.91
N GLY A 916 -21.62 21.10 -18.43
CA GLY A 916 -20.47 21.92 -18.06
C GLY A 916 -20.62 22.39 -16.61
N GLY A 917 -19.98 21.70 -15.67
CA GLY A 917 -20.06 22.08 -14.26
C GLY A 917 -19.23 21.22 -13.31
N LEU A 918 -17.93 21.12 -13.50
CA LEU A 918 -17.01 20.84 -12.39
C LEU A 918 -16.03 22.00 -12.27
N GLY A 919 -16.31 22.88 -11.31
CA GLY A 919 -15.49 24.03 -10.98
C GLY A 919 -14.11 23.59 -10.51
N VAL A 920 -13.11 23.80 -11.36
CA VAL A 920 -11.70 23.73 -10.99
C VAL A 920 -11.40 24.98 -10.17
N GLY A 921 -11.49 24.86 -8.85
CA GLY A 921 -11.05 25.90 -7.93
C GLY A 921 -9.53 25.93 -7.88
N PHE A 922 -8.90 26.86 -8.61
CA PHE A 922 -7.53 27.29 -8.35
C PHE A 922 -7.45 27.83 -6.91
N TYR A 923 -6.78 27.12 -6.01
CA TYR A 923 -6.32 27.68 -4.74
C TYR A 923 -4.86 28.12 -4.93
N PRO A 924 -4.56 29.44 -4.86
CA PRO A 924 -3.17 29.89 -4.88
C PRO A 924 -2.48 29.46 -3.58
N PHE A 925 -1.28 28.90 -3.72
CA PHE A 925 -0.39 28.50 -2.63
C PHE A 925 -0.20 29.66 -1.63
N LYS A 926 -0.23 29.35 -0.32
CA LYS A 926 0.25 30.25 0.73
C LYS A 926 1.63 29.80 1.16
N GLU A 927 2.54 30.76 1.23
CA GLU A 927 3.97 30.63 1.55
C GLU A 927 4.24 30.02 2.95
N GLU A 928 3.20 29.89 3.79
CA GLU A 928 3.25 29.34 5.15
C GLU A 928 3.37 27.80 5.19
N ASP A 929 3.00 27.08 4.12
CA ASP A 929 3.02 25.61 4.08
C ASP A 929 4.44 25.03 3.80
N LEU A 930 5.40 25.86 3.39
CA LEU A 930 6.80 25.46 3.12
C LEU A 930 7.69 25.42 4.38
N GLN A 931 7.23 25.92 5.53
CA GLN A 931 8.05 25.98 6.76
C GLN A 931 7.73 24.88 7.80
N ARG A 932 6.82 23.95 7.50
CA ARG A 932 6.46 22.84 8.40
C ARG A 932 6.90 21.44 7.94
N ALA A 933 7.45 21.33 6.73
CA ALA A 933 8.23 20.17 6.30
C ALA A 933 9.72 20.46 6.54
#